data_AF-A0A1G6AXY9-F1
#
_entry.id   AF-A0A1G6AXY9-F1
#
_cell.length_a   1.000
_cell.length_b   1.000
_cell.length_c   1.000
_cell.angle_alpha   90.00
_cell.angle_beta   90.00
_cell.angle_gamma   90.00
#
_symmetry.space_group_name_H-M   'P 1'
#
loop_
_entity.id
_entity.type
_entity.pdbx_description
1 polymer ?
#
loop_
_entity_poly.entity_id
_entity_poly.type
_entity_poly.pdbx_seq_one_letter_code
_entity_poly.pdbx_strand_id
1 'polypeptide(L)'
;MDKKIFESMRPYLAPDEKLVASVLEKAGGVRPVINSERFTEEEESRIQTSGFVRSRFGIAAAAVAVLIAVGTAVLIFHNSRLRTETSSDGASGAEAIETSSAAGTVSTSQDSSGHGLTNIIANQIIVGSGKDVRGMSWVTENEENEKKYVKVLNEYKKALGDDVNVYNLICPTASAYYMPEGKFEPSDHQHDTIKRIGEKLEGITNIDIFDTLAAHKNEYIYLRTDHRWQPLAAYYAMQKYDEIACDNSFRPLDYNYNKNVLEGFCGTMYDFTGYEEFVQNPDQLIYYEPEENPDVYWKEINYWDKTFTKIDEGKGHSFYFPVEEGKNAYTSLFGEDEDICEIKTACTNGRTLVMVKDSFGSAAVPFLLENYENIYVIDIRAIGTSIVDLAKKVNADDVLFMISAADLTCELYSDNLSEWLDTEHSEISNGEMPVNLVTTGVGKDFRGVPLFYRSDNALSEYAKALNTFKEKVGSDVKVNNMLCPTAAAYYLPDDSSVPDDTQHGAILSVGEQLEGVENIDIYYHLWMYRDEELYLRTDHRWAPLAAYYAMQRFISKAGDHEFPSIENFNENTVNKYVGTLYGYSGNNERFLDNAEKFVYYTPSEDMNYNIREINYWNKTFTELDKAKSDLKTFVFAPNFEEDIYSSVYNESDGICEIKTTCANGRTLLVVRDSFGYPAVPFLVDDYENIYCVDIRSLGTSLSELAGKVGATDVLFLVSVPTANNITYVNDLKNWL
;
A
#
# COMPACT_ATOMS: atom_id res chain seq x y z
N MET A 1 33.62 0.71 -11.46
CA MET A 1 32.79 0.36 -10.30
C MET A 1 33.13 1.35 -9.19
N ASP A 2 32.13 2.05 -8.64
CA ASP A 2 32.33 2.98 -7.52
C ASP A 2 32.76 2.20 -6.27
N LYS A 3 33.75 2.74 -5.55
CA LYS A 3 34.30 2.14 -4.33
C LYS A 3 33.24 1.98 -3.24
N LYS A 4 32.25 2.88 -3.17
CA LYS A 4 31.12 2.75 -2.23
C LYS A 4 30.23 1.54 -2.54
N ILE A 5 29.95 1.30 -3.81
CA ILE A 5 29.14 0.14 -4.27
C ILE A 5 29.90 -1.16 -4.00
N PHE A 6 31.22 -1.19 -4.22
CA PHE A 6 32.02 -2.37 -3.92
C PHE A 6 32.07 -2.68 -2.40
N GLU A 7 32.16 -1.65 -1.55
CA GLU A 7 32.16 -1.85 -0.10
C GLU A 7 30.78 -2.25 0.46
N SER A 8 29.67 -1.83 -0.15
CA SER A 8 28.33 -2.32 0.24
C SER A 8 28.08 -3.78 -0.17
N MET A 9 28.72 -4.26 -1.25
CA MET A 9 28.63 -5.67 -1.69
C MET A 9 29.49 -6.63 -0.87
N ARG A 10 30.49 -6.12 -0.14
CA ARG A 10 31.53 -6.93 0.54
C ARG A 10 31.01 -7.97 1.56
N PRO A 11 29.95 -7.72 2.36
CA PRO A 11 29.41 -8.72 3.29
C PRO A 11 28.70 -9.89 2.60
N TYR A 12 28.28 -9.70 1.35
CA TYR A 12 27.44 -10.64 0.59
C TYR A 12 28.24 -11.52 -0.39
N LEU A 13 29.55 -11.29 -0.49
CA LEU A 13 30.49 -12.00 -1.36
C LEU A 13 31.47 -12.87 -0.53
N ALA A 14 31.07 -14.06 -0.07
CA ALA A 14 32.00 -15.17 0.27
C ALA A 14 31.27 -16.52 0.53
N PRO A 15 31.87 -17.71 0.27
CA PRO A 15 33.21 -18.00 -0.24
C PRO A 15 33.16 -18.77 -1.58
N ASP A 16 32.65 -18.16 -2.64
CA ASP A 16 32.84 -18.73 -3.98
C ASP A 16 34.09 -18.10 -4.62
N GLU A 17 35.23 -18.76 -4.43
CA GLU A 17 36.53 -18.31 -4.95
C GLU A 17 36.52 -18.15 -6.49
N LYS A 18 35.66 -18.89 -7.20
CA LYS A 18 35.51 -18.75 -8.66
C LYS A 18 34.77 -17.46 -9.03
N LEU A 19 33.78 -17.07 -8.23
CA LEU A 19 33.02 -15.83 -8.43
C LEU A 19 33.92 -14.60 -8.24
N VAL A 20 34.75 -14.61 -7.18
CA VAL A 20 35.75 -13.56 -6.93
C VAL A 20 36.78 -13.49 -8.07
N ALA A 21 37.23 -14.64 -8.58
CA ALA A 21 38.15 -14.69 -9.72
C ALA A 21 37.55 -14.09 -11.00
N SER A 22 36.27 -14.37 -11.30
CA SER A 22 35.59 -13.83 -12.48
C SER A 22 35.40 -12.31 -12.43
N VAL A 23 35.12 -11.77 -11.23
CA VAL A 23 34.96 -10.33 -10.98
C VAL A 23 36.31 -9.61 -11.12
N LEU A 24 37.40 -10.21 -10.62
CA LEU A 24 38.75 -9.65 -10.74
C LEU A 24 39.30 -9.72 -12.17
N GLU A 25 38.92 -10.74 -12.95
CA GLU A 25 39.31 -10.90 -14.35
C GLU A 25 38.59 -9.89 -15.26
N LYS A 26 37.29 -9.63 -15.01
CA LYS A 26 36.51 -8.59 -15.70
C LYS A 26 36.92 -7.15 -15.30
N ALA A 27 37.53 -6.95 -14.13
CA ALA A 27 37.87 -5.62 -13.60
C ALA A 27 39.28 -5.10 -13.96
N GLY A 28 40.06 -5.79 -14.79
CA GLY A 28 41.37 -5.29 -15.24
C GLY A 28 42.48 -5.42 -14.20
N GLY A 29 42.83 -6.65 -13.86
CA GLY A 29 44.12 -7.16 -13.36
C GLY A 29 45.08 -6.22 -12.62
N VAL A 30 45.11 -6.34 -11.28
CA VAL A 30 46.34 -6.28 -10.45
C VAL A 30 46.21 -7.31 -9.32
N ARG A 31 47.10 -8.31 -9.27
CA ARG A 31 47.17 -9.28 -8.15
C ARG A 31 48.07 -8.74 -7.03
N PRO A 32 47.64 -8.73 -5.76
CA PRO A 32 48.57 -8.67 -4.63
C PRO A 32 48.99 -10.10 -4.22
N VAL A 33 50.29 -10.29 -4.05
CA VAL A 33 50.92 -11.50 -3.53
C VAL A 33 50.64 -11.61 -2.03
N ILE A 34 50.03 -12.72 -1.58
CA ILE A 34 49.93 -13.05 -0.15
C ILE A 34 51.17 -13.87 0.22
N ASN A 35 52.01 -13.31 1.10
CA ASN A 35 53.15 -14.01 1.70
C ASN A 35 52.69 -14.63 3.02
N SER A 36 52.80 -15.95 3.13
CA SER A 36 52.50 -16.72 4.34
C SER A 36 53.69 -16.73 5.30
N GLU A 37 53.54 -16.22 6.52
CA GLU A 37 54.46 -16.54 7.62
C GLU A 37 53.69 -16.99 8.89
N ARG A 38 54.31 -17.97 9.55
CA ARG A 38 53.81 -18.85 10.60
C ARG A 38 53.81 -18.18 11.98
N PHE A 39 52.84 -18.55 12.82
CA PHE A 39 52.90 -18.38 14.27
C PHE A 39 54.01 -19.25 14.88
N THR A 40 54.73 -18.73 15.88
CA THR A 40 55.81 -19.43 16.63
C THR A 40 55.30 -20.06 17.93
N GLU A 41 55.90 -21.20 18.29
CA GLU A 41 55.59 -22.18 19.36
C GLU A 41 55.53 -21.68 20.83
N GLU A 42 55.41 -20.38 21.11
CA GLU A 42 55.44 -19.88 22.50
C GLU A 42 54.05 -19.76 23.17
N GLU A 43 52.96 -19.93 22.40
CA GLU A 43 51.58 -19.76 22.89
C GLU A 43 50.87 -21.08 23.24
N GLU A 44 51.43 -22.24 22.87
CA GLU A 44 50.82 -23.55 23.13
C GLU A 44 51.09 -24.14 24.53
N SER A 45 51.94 -23.52 25.36
CA SER A 45 52.38 -24.13 26.64
C SER A 45 51.52 -23.81 27.88
N ARG A 46 50.40 -23.11 27.76
CA ARG A 46 49.63 -22.62 28.93
C ARG A 46 48.27 -23.25 29.20
N ILE A 47 47.83 -24.26 28.45
CA ILE A 47 46.53 -24.92 28.69
C ILE A 47 46.68 -26.45 28.66
N GLN A 48 47.36 -27.01 29.65
CA GLN A 48 47.21 -28.43 30.02
C GLN A 48 47.29 -28.61 31.54
N THR A 49 46.16 -28.94 32.16
CA THR A 49 45.89 -29.66 33.43
C THR A 49 44.47 -29.25 33.87
N SER A 50 43.45 -30.08 34.10
CA SER A 50 43.29 -31.52 34.31
C SER A 50 41.82 -31.95 34.08
N GLY A 51 41.65 -33.12 33.43
CA GLY A 51 40.60 -34.16 33.53
C GLY A 51 39.11 -33.91 33.85
N PHE A 52 38.27 -34.17 32.83
CA PHE A 52 37.12 -35.12 32.77
C PHE A 52 35.76 -34.78 33.44
N VAL A 53 34.70 -34.56 32.63
CA VAL A 53 33.51 -35.44 32.41
C VAL A 53 32.70 -34.88 31.20
N ARG A 54 32.34 -35.75 30.25
CA ARG A 54 31.50 -35.49 29.07
C ARG A 54 30.01 -35.44 29.45
N SER A 55 29.27 -34.39 29.05
CA SER A 55 27.91 -34.52 28.47
C SER A 55 27.51 -33.25 27.73
N ARG A 56 26.59 -33.42 26.77
CA ARG A 56 26.05 -32.51 25.73
C ARG A 56 25.89 -31.02 26.10
N PHE A 57 25.97 -30.18 25.05
CA PHE A 57 25.92 -28.71 24.97
C PHE A 57 27.27 -27.99 25.17
N GLY A 58 27.79 -27.36 24.10
CA GLY A 58 28.94 -26.45 24.23
C GLY A 58 29.73 -26.19 22.95
N ILE A 59 29.17 -25.44 22.00
CA ILE A 59 29.97 -24.63 21.05
C ILE A 59 29.53 -23.15 21.04
N ALA A 60 28.33 -22.79 21.53
CA ALA A 60 27.91 -21.38 21.59
C ALA A 60 28.42 -20.56 22.80
N ALA A 61 29.05 -21.18 23.81
CA ALA A 61 29.41 -20.48 25.06
C ALA A 61 30.83 -19.87 25.10
N ALA A 62 31.72 -20.22 24.16
CA ALA A 62 33.09 -19.71 24.17
C ALA A 62 33.25 -18.34 23.48
N ALA A 63 32.36 -17.98 22.54
CA ALA A 63 32.40 -16.68 21.86
C ALA A 63 31.87 -15.54 22.75
N VAL A 64 30.92 -15.83 23.65
CA VAL A 64 30.30 -14.83 24.53
C VAL A 64 31.23 -14.45 25.71
N ALA A 65 32.06 -15.37 26.19
CA ALA A 65 32.97 -15.10 27.32
C ALA A 65 34.14 -14.17 26.95
N VAL A 66 34.61 -14.19 25.69
CA VAL A 66 35.68 -13.28 25.22
C VAL A 66 35.14 -11.87 24.96
N LEU A 67 33.89 -11.73 24.51
CA LEU A 67 33.25 -10.43 24.32
C LEU A 67 32.92 -9.72 25.65
N ILE A 68 32.54 -10.47 26.69
CA ILE A 68 32.25 -9.91 28.02
C ILE A 68 33.53 -9.45 28.74
N ALA A 69 34.65 -10.15 28.56
CA ALA A 69 35.93 -9.79 29.18
C ALA A 69 36.57 -8.52 28.57
N VAL A 70 36.37 -8.26 27.27
CA VAL A 70 36.84 -7.03 26.62
C VAL A 70 35.94 -5.84 26.96
N GLY A 71 34.62 -6.05 27.07
CA GLY A 71 33.66 -5.01 27.46
C GLY A 71 33.82 -4.53 28.92
N THR A 72 34.16 -5.42 29.85
CA THR A 72 34.35 -5.04 31.27
C THR A 72 35.69 -4.35 31.54
N ALA A 73 36.74 -4.60 30.76
CA ALA A 73 38.01 -3.88 30.88
C ALA A 73 37.93 -2.42 30.38
N VAL A 74 37.08 -2.13 29.39
CA VAL A 74 36.88 -0.77 28.85
C VAL A 74 36.02 0.10 29.80
N LEU A 75 35.02 -0.48 30.45
CA LEU A 75 34.16 0.23 31.43
C LEU A 75 34.88 0.54 32.76
N ILE A 76 35.84 -0.29 33.19
CA ILE A 76 36.63 -0.05 34.43
C ILE A 76 37.74 1.00 34.20
N PHE A 77 38.25 1.14 32.97
CA PHE A 77 39.25 2.15 32.63
C PHE A 77 38.64 3.56 32.40
N HIS A 78 37.36 3.65 31.98
CA HIS A 78 36.66 4.93 31.81
C HIS A 78 36.15 5.52 33.15
N ASN A 79 35.69 4.66 34.07
CA ASN A 79 35.15 5.11 35.38
C ASN A 79 36.21 5.47 36.43
N SER A 80 37.49 5.15 36.23
CA SER A 80 38.58 5.47 37.16
C SER A 80 39.24 6.85 36.91
N ARG A 81 38.84 7.57 35.86
CA ARG A 81 39.34 8.93 35.55
C ARG A 81 38.42 10.09 35.97
N LEU A 82 37.23 9.82 36.51
CA LEU A 82 36.25 10.87 36.88
C LEU A 82 36.04 11.06 38.40
N ARG A 83 36.97 10.61 39.24
CA ARG A 83 36.98 10.93 40.68
C ARG A 83 38.34 11.38 41.16
N THR A 84 38.78 12.53 40.68
CA THR A 84 39.60 13.50 41.44
C THR A 84 39.67 14.77 40.63
N GLU A 85 38.93 15.79 41.06
CA GLU A 85 39.37 17.20 41.22
C GLU A 85 38.15 18.13 41.23
N THR A 86 37.89 18.72 42.40
CA THR A 86 37.04 19.89 42.58
C THR A 86 37.95 21.10 42.84
N SER A 87 37.78 22.20 42.10
CA SER A 87 37.61 23.56 42.71
C SER A 87 37.42 24.69 41.68
N SER A 88 36.37 25.49 41.97
CA SER A 88 36.16 26.94 41.79
C SER A 88 36.19 27.66 40.43
N ASP A 89 35.08 28.41 40.25
CA ASP A 89 34.87 29.73 39.64
C ASP A 89 34.89 29.95 38.11
N GLY A 90 33.82 30.62 37.65
CA GLY A 90 33.93 31.66 36.61
C GLY A 90 33.25 31.42 35.25
N ALA A 91 32.00 31.88 35.16
CA ALA A 91 31.30 32.52 34.03
C ALA A 91 31.64 32.24 32.53
N SER A 92 30.53 32.14 31.78
CA SER A 92 30.29 32.43 30.35
C SER A 92 30.55 31.31 29.32
N GLY A 93 29.52 31.07 28.49
CA GLY A 93 29.57 30.18 27.33
C GLY A 93 28.26 30.19 26.53
N ALA A 94 28.23 30.97 25.45
CA ALA A 94 27.70 30.56 24.15
C ALA A 94 28.90 30.00 23.37
N GLU A 95 28.85 29.05 22.46
CA GLU A 95 27.78 28.45 21.65
C GLU A 95 28.31 27.07 21.15
N ALA A 96 27.39 26.11 20.95
CA ALA A 96 27.33 24.95 20.03
C ALA A 96 28.63 24.15 19.65
N ILE A 97 28.63 22.84 19.39
CA ILE A 97 27.69 21.90 18.76
C ILE A 97 28.08 20.48 19.25
N GLU A 98 27.13 19.58 19.53
CA GLU A 98 27.31 18.16 19.19
C GLU A 98 25.99 17.38 19.09
N THR A 99 26.02 16.46 18.13
CA THR A 99 25.06 15.43 17.74
C THR A 99 24.75 14.39 18.82
N SER A 100 23.50 13.91 18.92
CA SER A 100 23.14 12.48 18.75
C SER A 100 21.67 12.17 19.11
N SER A 101 21.11 11.20 18.37
CA SER A 101 20.05 10.23 18.69
C SER A 101 18.95 10.56 19.70
N ALA A 102 17.69 10.43 19.29
CA ALA A 102 16.59 10.11 20.21
C ALA A 102 15.49 9.31 19.49
N ALA A 103 14.95 8.34 20.23
CA ALA A 103 13.62 7.77 20.02
C ALA A 103 12.56 8.87 19.85
N GLY A 104 11.44 8.53 19.20
CA GLY A 104 10.33 9.45 18.90
C GLY A 104 10.10 10.46 20.01
N THR A 105 10.44 11.72 19.72
CA THR A 105 10.49 12.77 20.73
C THR A 105 9.09 13.36 20.86
N VAL A 106 8.42 13.09 21.99
CA VAL A 106 7.24 13.84 22.41
C VAL A 106 7.68 15.27 22.73
N SER A 107 7.31 16.26 21.93
CA SER A 107 7.52 17.67 22.27
C SER A 107 6.39 18.16 23.17
N THR A 108 6.62 18.19 24.48
CA THR A 108 5.71 18.84 25.44
C THR A 108 6.17 20.26 25.69
N SER A 109 5.40 21.26 25.24
CA SER A 109 5.56 22.65 25.70
C SER A 109 4.58 22.93 26.83
N GLN A 110 5.06 23.18 28.06
CA GLN A 110 4.24 23.78 29.11
C GLN A 110 4.20 25.31 28.89
N ASP A 111 3.01 25.90 28.85
CA ASP A 111 2.84 27.35 28.84
C ASP A 111 1.97 27.83 30.01
N SER A 112 2.35 28.99 30.54
CA SER A 112 1.82 29.70 31.69
C SER A 112 0.65 30.64 31.37
N SER A 113 0.04 30.50 30.18
CA SER A 113 -0.99 31.38 29.62
C SER A 113 -2.43 30.87 29.77
N GLY A 114 -2.66 29.72 30.41
CA GLY A 114 -4.01 29.19 30.68
C GLY A 114 -4.63 28.39 29.52
N HIS A 115 -3.89 28.15 28.43
CA HIS A 115 -4.25 27.22 27.37
C HIS A 115 -3.46 25.91 27.55
N GLY A 116 -4.17 24.78 27.64
CA GLY A 116 -3.62 23.47 28.05
C GLY A 116 -2.47 22.92 27.19
N LEU A 117 -1.91 21.79 27.62
CA LEU A 117 -0.78 21.07 27.00
C LEU A 117 -1.01 20.90 25.48
N THR A 118 0.02 21.19 24.69
CA THR A 118 0.03 20.93 23.25
C THR A 118 0.93 19.73 22.98
N ASN A 119 0.37 18.64 22.43
CA ASN A 119 1.12 17.46 22.00
C ASN A 119 0.97 17.28 20.48
N ILE A 120 2.00 16.78 19.83
CA ILE A 120 1.94 16.36 18.42
C ILE A 120 2.28 14.88 18.36
N ILE A 121 1.35 14.06 17.84
CA ILE A 121 1.52 12.62 17.71
C ILE A 121 0.97 12.20 16.35
N ALA A 122 1.77 11.53 15.52
CA ALA A 122 1.35 11.02 14.20
C ALA A 122 0.64 12.08 13.33
N ASN A 123 1.22 13.28 13.23
CA ASN A 123 0.65 14.44 12.53
C ASN A 123 -0.72 14.92 13.05
N GLN A 124 -1.11 14.52 14.26
CA GLN A 124 -2.27 15.07 14.97
C GLN A 124 -1.80 16.05 16.04
N ILE A 125 -2.41 17.23 16.06
CA ILE A 125 -2.22 18.25 17.08
C ILE A 125 -3.29 18.03 18.15
N ILE A 126 -2.84 17.82 19.39
CA ILE A 126 -3.70 17.62 20.55
C ILE A 126 -3.58 18.84 21.45
N VAL A 127 -4.72 19.43 21.79
CA VAL A 127 -4.83 20.64 22.62
C VAL A 127 -5.87 20.45 23.72
N GLY A 128 -5.74 21.24 24.78
CA GLY A 128 -6.68 21.22 25.90
C GLY A 128 -6.47 20.03 26.84
N SER A 129 -7.40 19.84 27.76
CA SER A 129 -7.44 18.70 28.68
C SER A 129 -8.85 18.50 29.24
N GLY A 130 -9.13 17.32 29.81
CA GLY A 130 -10.44 16.91 30.28
C GLY A 130 -11.49 17.03 29.17
N LYS A 131 -12.65 17.59 29.52
CA LYS A 131 -13.76 17.83 28.58
C LYS A 131 -13.42 18.77 27.40
N ASP A 132 -12.30 19.48 27.47
CA ASP A 132 -11.86 20.42 26.44
C ASP A 132 -10.71 19.84 25.59
N VAL A 133 -10.31 18.59 25.84
CA VAL A 133 -9.31 17.89 25.00
C VAL A 133 -9.83 17.76 23.56
N ARG A 134 -8.96 18.02 22.58
CA ARG A 134 -9.27 17.95 21.15
C ARG A 134 -8.04 17.51 20.35
N GLY A 135 -8.22 16.53 19.47
CA GLY A 135 -7.28 16.15 18.41
C GLY A 135 -7.68 16.79 17.09
N MET A 136 -6.69 17.21 16.30
CA MET A 136 -6.88 17.84 14.99
C MET A 136 -5.77 17.40 14.05
N SER A 137 -6.11 17.04 12.82
CA SER A 137 -5.10 16.71 11.82
C SER A 137 -4.34 17.95 11.39
N TRP A 138 -3.02 17.85 11.39
CA TRP A 138 -2.15 18.85 10.82
C TRP A 138 -2.29 18.79 9.30
N VAL A 139 -2.85 19.85 8.70
CA VAL A 139 -3.01 19.98 7.25
C VAL A 139 -2.04 21.06 6.77
N THR A 140 -1.11 20.67 5.88
CA THR A 140 -0.18 21.58 5.23
C THR A 140 -0.55 21.80 3.78
N GLU A 141 -0.16 22.94 3.22
CA GLU A 141 -0.25 23.19 1.79
C GLU A 141 0.59 22.19 0.99
N ASN A 142 0.05 21.74 -0.16
CA ASN A 142 0.76 20.91 -1.13
C ASN A 142 0.36 21.33 -2.55
N GLU A 143 1.02 22.34 -3.10
CA GLU A 143 0.69 22.89 -4.43
C GLU A 143 0.73 21.86 -5.57
N GLU A 144 1.55 20.81 -5.46
CA GLU A 144 1.65 19.78 -6.50
C GLU A 144 0.38 18.93 -6.54
N ASN A 145 -0.10 18.51 -5.38
CA ASN A 145 -1.37 17.79 -5.27
C ASN A 145 -2.57 18.68 -5.63
N GLU A 146 -2.55 19.96 -5.24
CA GLU A 146 -3.57 20.93 -5.67
C GLU A 146 -3.65 21.03 -7.19
N LYS A 147 -2.50 21.09 -7.89
CA LYS A 147 -2.45 21.12 -9.36
C LYS A 147 -3.00 19.85 -9.98
N LYS A 148 -2.68 18.67 -9.42
CA LYS A 148 -3.22 17.38 -9.87
C LYS A 148 -4.74 17.33 -9.70
N TYR A 149 -5.23 17.69 -8.52
CA TYR A 149 -6.66 17.75 -8.23
C TYR A 149 -7.41 18.64 -9.22
N VAL A 150 -6.92 19.88 -9.44
CA VAL A 150 -7.49 20.81 -10.43
C VAL A 150 -7.49 20.22 -11.84
N LYS A 151 -6.37 19.63 -12.27
CA LYS A 151 -6.24 19.02 -13.60
C LYS A 151 -7.35 17.97 -13.81
N VAL A 152 -7.47 17.05 -12.86
CA VAL A 152 -8.42 15.94 -12.95
C VAL A 152 -9.87 16.42 -12.93
N LEU A 153 -10.21 17.37 -12.06
CA LEU A 153 -11.55 17.95 -12.04
C LEU A 153 -11.91 18.65 -13.37
N ASN A 154 -10.98 19.40 -13.95
CA ASN A 154 -11.19 20.04 -15.25
C ASN A 154 -11.38 19.00 -16.37
N GLU A 155 -10.67 17.88 -16.31
CA GLU A 155 -10.88 16.75 -17.22
C GLU A 155 -12.25 16.10 -17.02
N TYR A 156 -12.73 15.94 -15.78
CA TYR A 156 -14.10 15.49 -15.51
C TYR A 156 -15.14 16.41 -16.14
N LYS A 157 -15.01 17.73 -15.94
CA LYS A 157 -15.95 18.69 -16.54
C LYS A 157 -15.95 18.59 -18.06
N LYS A 158 -14.78 18.47 -18.68
CA LYS A 158 -14.67 18.29 -20.13
C LYS A 158 -15.34 17.00 -20.62
N ALA A 159 -15.16 15.88 -19.91
CA ALA A 159 -15.69 14.58 -20.29
C ALA A 159 -17.21 14.44 -20.06
N LEU A 160 -17.74 15.10 -19.02
CA LEU A 160 -19.17 15.19 -18.73
C LEU A 160 -19.91 16.12 -19.70
N GLY A 161 -19.21 17.12 -20.26
CA GLY A 161 -19.77 18.08 -21.21
C GLY A 161 -20.52 19.23 -20.55
N ASP A 162 -21.09 20.11 -21.38
CA ASP A 162 -21.73 21.35 -20.93
C ASP A 162 -23.10 21.13 -20.26
N ASP A 163 -23.77 20.01 -20.57
CA ASP A 163 -25.11 19.69 -20.07
C ASP A 163 -25.14 19.23 -18.61
N VAL A 164 -23.99 18.83 -18.04
CA VAL A 164 -23.86 18.39 -16.65
C VAL A 164 -23.18 19.48 -15.83
N ASN A 165 -23.81 19.93 -14.75
CA ASN A 165 -23.17 20.84 -13.81
C ASN A 165 -22.17 20.08 -12.95
N VAL A 166 -20.99 20.67 -12.74
CA VAL A 166 -19.96 20.07 -11.88
C VAL A 166 -19.65 21.04 -10.75
N TYR A 167 -19.63 20.53 -9.53
CA TYR A 167 -19.39 21.26 -8.31
C TYR A 167 -18.18 20.69 -7.58
N ASN A 168 -17.36 21.59 -7.03
CA ASN A 168 -16.27 21.26 -6.13
C ASN A 168 -16.56 21.81 -4.75
N LEU A 169 -16.50 20.98 -3.71
CA LEU A 169 -16.65 21.39 -2.32
C LEU A 169 -15.54 20.74 -1.49
N ILE A 170 -14.56 21.54 -1.09
CA ILE A 170 -13.50 21.09 -0.19
C ILE A 170 -13.92 21.39 1.24
N CYS A 171 -14.00 20.35 2.07
CA CYS A 171 -14.36 20.43 3.48
C CYS A 171 -13.14 20.85 4.31
N PRO A 172 -13.13 22.04 4.94
CA PRO A 172 -12.08 22.38 5.90
C PRO A 172 -12.08 21.39 7.06
N THR A 173 -10.93 21.15 7.67
CA THR A 173 -10.84 20.29 8.85
C THR A 173 -10.92 21.12 10.14
N ALA A 174 -11.02 20.46 11.31
CA ALA A 174 -11.05 21.16 12.59
C ALA A 174 -9.83 22.08 12.80
N SER A 175 -8.70 21.78 12.15
CA SER A 175 -7.50 22.60 12.25
C SER A 175 -7.63 23.99 11.60
N ALA A 176 -8.60 24.20 10.71
CA ALA A 176 -8.90 25.49 10.14
C ALA A 176 -9.43 26.52 11.17
N TYR A 177 -10.05 26.06 12.26
CA TYR A 177 -10.82 26.94 13.16
C TYR A 177 -10.41 26.88 14.63
N TYR A 178 -9.86 25.75 15.07
CA TYR A 178 -9.62 25.49 16.50
C TYR A 178 -8.14 25.43 16.88
N MET A 179 -7.25 25.85 15.99
CA MET A 179 -5.82 25.84 16.26
C MET A 179 -5.42 26.93 17.25
N PRO A 180 -4.53 26.66 18.23
CA PRO A 180 -4.07 27.69 19.16
C PRO A 180 -3.33 28.82 18.44
N GLU A 181 -3.68 30.07 18.76
CA GLU A 181 -3.00 31.24 18.21
C GLU A 181 -1.48 31.20 18.46
N GLY A 182 -0.68 31.47 17.43
CA GLY A 182 0.76 31.73 17.55
C GLY A 182 1.67 30.53 17.78
N LYS A 183 1.15 29.29 17.77
CA LYS A 183 1.98 28.06 17.94
C LYS A 183 2.20 27.26 16.66
N PHE A 184 1.35 27.47 15.66
CA PHE A 184 1.41 26.84 14.35
C PHE A 184 1.02 27.94 13.34
N GLU A 185 1.87 28.25 12.37
CA GLU A 185 1.58 29.22 11.29
C GLU A 185 0.21 28.89 10.64
N PRO A 186 -0.53 29.89 10.15
CA PRO A 186 -1.96 29.97 10.38
C PRO A 186 -2.77 28.92 9.63
N SER A 187 -3.83 28.47 10.28
CA SER A 187 -5.00 27.78 9.74
C SER A 187 -5.62 28.42 8.47
N ASP A 188 -5.17 29.60 8.08
CA ASP A 188 -5.53 30.35 6.87
C ASP A 188 -5.09 29.65 5.57
N HIS A 189 -4.10 28.74 5.63
CA HIS A 189 -3.68 27.97 4.47
C HIS A 189 -4.82 27.16 3.83
N GLN A 190 -5.78 26.65 4.61
CA GLN A 190 -6.89 25.89 4.04
C GLN A 190 -7.84 26.79 3.23
N HIS A 191 -8.15 28.01 3.68
CA HIS A 191 -8.99 28.92 2.89
C HIS A 191 -8.27 29.36 1.62
N ASP A 192 -6.98 29.68 1.73
CA ASP A 192 -6.15 30.05 0.58
C ASP A 192 -6.04 28.90 -0.43
N THR A 193 -5.83 27.65 0.03
CA THR A 193 -5.90 26.46 -0.83
C THR A 193 -7.25 26.34 -1.53
N ILE A 194 -8.36 26.48 -0.82
CA ILE A 194 -9.72 26.39 -1.39
C ILE A 194 -9.93 27.46 -2.47
N LYS A 195 -9.50 28.70 -2.21
CA LYS A 195 -9.57 29.80 -3.18
C LYS A 195 -8.67 29.54 -4.40
N ARG A 196 -7.40 29.17 -4.18
CA ARG A 196 -6.44 28.90 -5.27
C ARG A 196 -6.87 27.74 -6.16
N ILE A 197 -7.49 26.70 -5.60
CA ILE A 197 -8.08 25.61 -6.39
C ILE A 197 -9.25 26.19 -7.19
N GLY A 198 -10.21 26.85 -6.54
CA GLY A 198 -11.38 27.41 -7.19
C GLY A 198 -11.07 28.36 -8.35
N GLU A 199 -10.02 29.18 -8.23
CA GLU A 199 -9.55 30.10 -9.28
C GLU A 199 -9.03 29.40 -10.54
N LYS A 200 -8.63 28.13 -10.45
CA LYS A 200 -8.06 27.34 -11.56
C LYS A 200 -9.03 26.32 -12.14
N LEU A 201 -10.23 26.20 -11.57
CA LEU A 201 -11.26 25.31 -12.07
C LEU A 201 -11.95 25.91 -13.31
N GLU A 202 -12.16 25.09 -14.34
CA GLU A 202 -12.70 25.50 -15.62
C GLU A 202 -14.09 24.89 -15.83
N GLY A 203 -15.14 25.72 -15.85
CA GLY A 203 -16.53 25.26 -16.02
C GLY A 203 -17.09 24.49 -14.82
N ILE A 204 -16.41 24.52 -13.68
CA ILE A 204 -16.80 23.87 -12.42
C ILE A 204 -17.09 24.96 -11.40
N THR A 205 -18.18 24.79 -10.63
CA THR A 205 -18.55 25.74 -9.59
C THR A 205 -17.89 25.35 -8.27
N ASN A 206 -16.96 26.17 -7.79
CA ASN A 206 -16.35 26.00 -6.47
C ASN A 206 -17.30 26.51 -5.36
N ILE A 207 -17.68 25.61 -4.46
CA ILE A 207 -18.54 25.87 -3.30
C ILE A 207 -17.63 26.12 -2.09
N ASP A 208 -17.24 27.38 -1.89
CA ASP A 208 -16.44 27.78 -0.74
C ASP A 208 -17.31 27.89 0.52
N ILE A 209 -17.08 26.98 1.47
CA ILE A 209 -17.80 26.91 2.75
C ILE A 209 -16.97 27.39 3.94
N PHE A 210 -15.75 27.91 3.73
CA PHE A 210 -14.84 28.23 4.83
C PHE A 210 -15.42 29.31 5.75
N ASP A 211 -15.83 30.45 5.18
CA ASP A 211 -16.42 31.55 5.95
C ASP A 211 -17.79 31.17 6.55
N THR A 212 -18.55 30.33 5.85
CA THR A 212 -19.81 29.78 6.36
C THR A 212 -19.56 29.01 7.65
N LEU A 213 -18.63 28.07 7.68
CA LEU A 213 -18.31 27.31 8.88
C LEU A 213 -17.63 28.17 9.95
N ALA A 214 -16.79 29.13 9.57
CA ALA A 214 -16.15 30.06 10.50
C ALA A 214 -17.17 30.88 11.31
N ALA A 215 -18.31 31.27 10.69
CA ALA A 215 -19.40 31.96 11.38
C ALA A 215 -20.05 31.11 12.48
N HIS A 216 -20.00 29.78 12.33
CA HIS A 216 -20.58 28.80 13.25
C HIS A 216 -19.54 28.11 14.14
N LYS A 217 -18.27 28.56 14.16
CA LYS A 217 -17.20 27.89 14.94
C LYS A 217 -17.43 27.82 16.45
N ASN A 218 -18.29 28.67 16.99
CA ASN A 218 -18.70 28.67 18.41
C ASN A 218 -19.78 27.63 18.72
N GLU A 219 -20.39 27.03 17.69
CA GLU A 219 -21.27 25.89 17.83
C GLU A 219 -20.47 24.58 17.76
N TYR A 220 -21.11 23.47 18.12
CA TYR A 220 -20.43 22.18 18.12
C TYR A 220 -20.42 21.56 16.73
N ILE A 221 -19.63 22.13 15.83
CA ILE A 221 -19.58 21.77 14.40
C ILE A 221 -18.45 20.79 14.04
N TYR A 222 -17.46 20.55 14.91
CA TYR A 222 -16.44 19.51 14.73
C TYR A 222 -16.26 18.66 15.98
N LEU A 223 -16.15 17.34 15.77
CA LEU A 223 -15.80 16.36 16.81
C LEU A 223 -14.42 16.67 17.38
N ARG A 224 -14.17 16.33 18.64
CA ARG A 224 -12.89 16.55 19.33
C ARG A 224 -12.00 15.31 19.29
N THR A 225 -12.62 14.14 19.24
CA THR A 225 -12.00 12.80 19.31
C THR A 225 -12.05 12.07 17.97
N ASP A 226 -12.51 12.73 16.91
CA ASP A 226 -12.57 12.19 15.54
C ASP A 226 -12.03 13.22 14.55
N HIS A 227 -11.54 12.76 13.40
CA HIS A 227 -11.06 13.62 12.32
C HIS A 227 -12.17 14.39 11.59
N ARG A 228 -13.40 13.89 11.65
CA ARG A 228 -14.54 14.41 10.90
C ARG A 228 -15.26 15.55 11.63
N TRP A 229 -16.03 16.30 10.85
CA TRP A 229 -16.97 17.26 11.39
C TRP A 229 -18.18 16.60 12.08
N GLN A 230 -18.96 17.38 12.81
CA GLN A 230 -20.30 16.97 13.25
C GLN A 230 -21.29 17.12 12.07
N PRO A 231 -22.39 16.36 12.04
CA PRO A 231 -23.46 16.54 11.06
C PRO A 231 -24.01 17.97 10.97
N LEU A 232 -23.88 18.77 12.04
CA LEU A 232 -24.23 20.20 12.01
C LEU A 232 -23.35 21.03 11.05
N ALA A 233 -22.07 20.71 10.89
CA ALA A 233 -21.24 21.37 9.87
C ALA A 233 -21.67 20.96 8.46
N ALA A 234 -21.98 19.68 8.27
CA ALA A 234 -22.49 19.17 7.00
C ALA A 234 -23.81 19.87 6.61
N TYR A 235 -24.70 20.13 7.59
CA TYR A 235 -25.90 20.94 7.38
C TYR A 235 -25.57 22.35 6.85
N TYR A 236 -24.63 23.08 7.48
CA TYR A 236 -24.24 24.42 7.01
C TYR A 236 -23.54 24.39 5.64
N ALA A 237 -22.75 23.36 5.37
CA ALA A 237 -22.14 23.15 4.07
C ALA A 237 -23.18 22.89 2.98
N MET A 238 -24.18 22.06 3.26
CA MET A 238 -25.26 21.74 2.33
C MET A 238 -26.24 22.90 2.15
N GLN A 239 -26.43 23.74 3.16
CA GLN A 239 -27.13 25.02 2.99
C GLN A 239 -26.42 25.89 1.95
N LYS A 240 -25.08 26.00 2.06
CA LYS A 240 -24.30 26.78 1.11
C LYS A 240 -24.30 26.18 -0.29
N TYR A 241 -24.29 24.85 -0.38
CA TYR A 241 -24.45 24.15 -1.64
C TYR A 241 -25.83 24.41 -2.26
N ASP A 242 -26.92 24.29 -1.51
CA ASP A 242 -28.29 24.55 -1.98
C ASP A 242 -28.51 25.98 -2.46
N GLU A 243 -27.91 26.97 -1.78
CA GLU A 243 -27.91 28.38 -2.20
C GLU A 243 -27.33 28.58 -3.61
N ILE A 244 -26.38 27.75 -4.03
CA ILE A 244 -25.59 27.92 -5.25
C ILE A 244 -26.04 26.96 -6.37
N ALA A 245 -26.33 25.71 -6.02
CA ALA A 245 -26.55 24.61 -6.96
C ALA A 245 -28.03 24.22 -7.14
N CYS A 246 -28.92 24.76 -6.31
CA CYS A 246 -30.33 24.37 -6.25
C CYS A 246 -31.23 25.61 -6.19
N ASP A 247 -32.39 25.50 -5.53
CA ASP A 247 -33.43 26.52 -5.51
C ASP A 247 -33.39 27.40 -4.24
N ASN A 248 -32.33 27.28 -3.43
CA ASN A 248 -32.20 27.95 -2.13
C ASN A 248 -33.42 27.69 -1.22
N SER A 249 -33.88 26.43 -1.19
CA SER A 249 -35.04 25.95 -0.43
C SER A 249 -34.66 25.17 0.82
N PHE A 250 -33.41 25.29 1.28
CA PHE A 250 -32.87 24.57 2.43
C PHE A 250 -33.71 24.78 3.70
N ARG A 251 -34.14 23.69 4.33
CA ARG A 251 -35.01 23.77 5.51
C ARG A 251 -34.21 23.87 6.80
N PRO A 252 -34.68 24.67 7.77
CA PRO A 252 -34.16 24.66 9.13
C PRO A 252 -34.20 23.25 9.76
N LEU A 253 -33.18 22.91 10.57
CA LEU A 253 -33.12 21.63 11.29
C LEU A 253 -34.35 21.37 12.18
N ASP A 254 -34.96 22.41 12.74
CA ASP A 254 -36.13 22.32 13.62
C ASP A 254 -37.46 22.12 12.88
N TYR A 255 -37.44 22.09 11.55
CA TYR A 255 -38.66 21.90 10.77
C TYR A 255 -39.14 20.46 10.77
N ASN A 256 -38.25 19.47 10.64
CA ASN A 256 -38.62 18.11 10.24
C ASN A 256 -37.60 17.00 10.62
N TYR A 257 -36.59 17.31 11.43
CA TYR A 257 -35.60 16.34 11.87
C TYR A 257 -35.68 16.09 13.38
N ASN A 258 -35.70 14.82 13.76
CA ASN A 258 -35.42 14.35 15.11
C ASN A 258 -33.92 14.51 15.38
N LYS A 259 -33.61 15.35 16.39
CA LYS A 259 -32.25 15.47 16.91
C LYS A 259 -31.95 14.27 17.81
N ASN A 260 -31.05 13.41 17.36
CA ASN A 260 -30.55 12.27 18.10
C ASN A 260 -29.15 12.57 18.67
N VAL A 261 -28.86 11.99 19.83
CA VAL A 261 -27.58 12.15 20.52
C VAL A 261 -27.04 10.77 20.87
N LEU A 262 -25.89 10.43 20.30
CA LEU A 262 -25.11 9.28 20.71
C LEU A 262 -24.05 9.74 21.71
N GLU A 263 -24.20 9.31 22.96
CA GLU A 263 -23.26 9.58 24.04
C GLU A 263 -22.04 8.65 23.97
N GLY A 264 -20.89 9.10 24.47
CA GLY A 264 -19.72 8.23 24.64
C GLY A 264 -18.96 7.92 23.35
N PHE A 265 -19.16 8.72 22.29
CA PHE A 265 -18.48 8.52 21.01
C PHE A 265 -16.99 8.89 21.12
N CYS A 266 -16.10 7.91 20.96
CA CYS A 266 -14.66 8.13 20.84
C CYS A 266 -14.24 7.72 19.43
N GLY A 267 -13.84 8.71 18.63
CA GLY A 267 -13.56 8.53 17.21
C GLY A 267 -12.11 8.16 16.88
N THR A 268 -11.74 8.41 15.63
CA THR A 268 -10.45 7.98 15.06
C THR A 268 -9.22 8.66 15.66
N MET A 269 -9.35 9.77 16.39
CA MET A 269 -8.18 10.45 16.98
C MET A 269 -7.50 9.58 18.03
N TYR A 270 -8.24 8.71 18.72
CA TYR A 270 -7.63 7.73 19.61
C TYR A 270 -6.77 6.72 18.84
N ASP A 271 -7.29 6.16 17.74
CA ASP A 271 -6.52 5.24 16.90
C ASP A 271 -5.28 5.89 16.29
N PHE A 272 -5.39 7.15 15.87
CA PHE A 272 -4.27 7.88 15.26
C PHE A 272 -3.14 8.17 16.25
N THR A 273 -3.46 8.32 17.54
CA THR A 273 -2.52 8.91 18.51
C THR A 273 -2.21 8.02 19.73
N GLY A 274 -3.05 7.05 20.03
CA GLY A 274 -3.05 6.32 21.30
C GLY A 274 -3.30 7.20 22.53
N TYR A 275 -3.86 8.41 22.36
CA TYR A 275 -3.98 9.38 23.45
C TYR A 275 -5.20 9.08 24.34
N GLU A 276 -4.93 8.44 25.48
CA GLU A 276 -5.92 7.92 26.45
C GLU A 276 -6.98 8.94 26.92
N GLU A 277 -6.67 10.24 26.91
CA GLU A 277 -7.60 11.27 27.38
C GLU A 277 -8.84 11.39 26.49
N PHE A 278 -8.77 10.97 25.22
CA PHE A 278 -9.93 10.90 24.33
C PHE A 278 -10.96 9.87 24.79
N VAL A 279 -10.51 8.70 25.27
CA VAL A 279 -11.39 7.65 25.83
C VAL A 279 -12.06 8.11 27.12
N GLN A 280 -11.36 8.93 27.92
CA GLN A 280 -11.87 9.46 29.18
C GLN A 280 -12.84 10.64 28.99
N ASN A 281 -12.75 11.33 27.86
CA ASN A 281 -13.55 12.53 27.55
C ASN A 281 -14.19 12.43 26.16
N PRO A 282 -15.00 11.39 25.91
CA PRO A 282 -15.58 11.12 24.61
C PRO A 282 -16.52 12.25 24.17
N ASP A 283 -16.80 12.30 22.87
CA ASP A 283 -17.76 13.21 22.27
C ASP A 283 -19.20 12.72 22.39
N GLN A 284 -20.10 13.67 22.11
CA GLN A 284 -21.47 13.40 21.72
C GLN A 284 -21.55 13.49 20.21
N LEU A 285 -21.97 12.42 19.52
CA LEU A 285 -22.27 12.48 18.09
C LEU A 285 -23.74 12.86 17.92
N ILE A 286 -23.99 14.05 17.38
CA ILE A 286 -25.32 14.62 17.23
C ILE A 286 -25.74 14.52 15.77
N TYR A 287 -26.80 13.77 15.49
CA TYR A 287 -27.30 13.57 14.13
C TYR A 287 -28.79 13.87 14.06
N TYR A 288 -29.25 14.09 12.83
CA TYR A 288 -30.58 14.59 12.54
C TYR A 288 -31.25 13.58 11.63
N GLU A 289 -32.19 12.80 12.15
CA GLU A 289 -32.98 11.86 11.36
C GLU A 289 -34.29 12.52 10.96
N PRO A 290 -34.77 12.37 9.72
CA PRO A 290 -36.08 12.89 9.36
C PRO A 290 -37.21 12.25 10.21
N GLU A 291 -38.26 13.01 10.53
CA GLU A 291 -39.41 12.51 11.33
C GLU A 291 -40.04 11.22 10.75
N GLU A 292 -40.69 10.41 11.60
CA GLU A 292 -41.04 8.96 11.49
C GLU A 292 -41.75 8.43 10.21
N ASN A 293 -41.89 9.21 9.14
CA ASN A 293 -42.36 8.72 7.84
C ASN A 293 -41.27 8.84 6.75
N PRO A 294 -40.45 7.80 6.53
CA PRO A 294 -39.39 7.82 5.52
C PRO A 294 -39.92 8.06 4.09
N ASP A 295 -41.18 7.70 3.80
CA ASP A 295 -41.83 7.96 2.50
C ASP A 295 -41.92 9.46 2.15
N VAL A 296 -41.73 10.35 3.14
CA VAL A 296 -41.68 11.81 2.94
C VAL A 296 -40.35 12.26 2.33
N TYR A 297 -39.28 11.47 2.47
CA TYR A 297 -37.92 11.85 2.06
C TYR A 297 -37.33 10.92 1.01
N TRP A 298 -37.60 9.61 1.08
CA TRP A 298 -37.15 8.65 0.07
C TRP A 298 -38.13 7.50 -0.14
N LYS A 299 -38.08 6.95 -1.36
CA LYS A 299 -38.92 5.84 -1.81
C LYS A 299 -38.16 4.52 -1.85
N GLU A 300 -36.88 4.57 -2.21
CA GLU A 300 -36.05 3.38 -2.42
C GLU A 300 -34.58 3.72 -2.14
N ILE A 301 -33.86 2.78 -1.53
CA ILE A 301 -32.40 2.82 -1.39
C ILE A 301 -31.88 1.50 -1.97
N ASN A 302 -30.95 1.60 -2.92
CA ASN A 302 -30.31 0.46 -3.56
C ASN A 302 -28.79 0.54 -3.38
N TYR A 303 -28.15 -0.61 -3.28
CA TYR A 303 -26.70 -0.74 -3.21
C TYR A 303 -26.17 -1.45 -4.45
N TRP A 304 -25.07 -0.94 -4.97
CA TRP A 304 -24.39 -1.46 -6.15
C TRP A 304 -22.93 -1.70 -5.80
N ASP A 305 -22.35 -2.76 -6.33
CA ASP A 305 -20.94 -3.03 -6.15
C ASP A 305 -20.07 -2.01 -6.90
N LYS A 306 -18.74 -2.10 -6.71
CA LYS A 306 -17.76 -1.23 -7.37
C LYS A 306 -17.83 -1.24 -8.91
N THR A 307 -18.43 -2.25 -9.53
CA THR A 307 -18.62 -2.35 -10.99
C THR A 307 -19.99 -1.85 -11.45
N PHE A 308 -20.76 -1.26 -10.52
CA PHE A 308 -22.13 -0.81 -10.71
C PHE A 308 -23.09 -1.95 -11.11
N THR A 309 -22.89 -3.12 -10.50
CA THR A 309 -23.82 -4.26 -10.55
C THR A 309 -24.69 -4.27 -9.30
N LYS A 310 -26.02 -4.43 -9.46
CA LYS A 310 -26.97 -4.39 -8.34
C LYS A 310 -26.68 -5.53 -7.37
N ILE A 311 -26.53 -5.22 -6.08
CA ILE A 311 -26.37 -6.20 -5.01
C ILE A 311 -27.78 -6.54 -4.48
N ASP A 312 -28.11 -7.82 -4.37
CA ASP A 312 -29.47 -8.27 -4.01
C ASP A 312 -29.82 -8.03 -2.52
N GLU A 313 -31.12 -7.89 -2.28
CA GLU A 313 -31.76 -7.13 -1.19
C GLU A 313 -31.50 -7.65 0.24
N GLY A 314 -30.73 -6.89 1.04
CA GLY A 314 -30.52 -7.20 2.47
C GLY A 314 -30.16 -6.03 3.40
N LYS A 315 -29.83 -4.85 2.85
CA LYS A 315 -29.37 -3.69 3.64
C LYS A 315 -30.50 -2.77 4.17
N GLY A 316 -31.77 -3.08 3.87
CA GLY A 316 -32.93 -2.33 4.37
C GLY A 316 -33.14 -0.97 3.72
N HIS A 317 -34.29 -0.33 4.00
CA HIS A 317 -34.69 0.97 3.43
C HIS A 317 -34.24 2.18 4.28
N SER A 318 -33.23 2.04 5.14
CA SER A 318 -32.82 3.11 6.05
C SER A 318 -31.45 3.65 5.67
N PHE A 319 -31.34 4.98 5.61
CA PHE A 319 -30.06 5.68 5.50
C PHE A 319 -29.26 5.64 6.81
N TYR A 320 -29.95 5.50 7.93
CA TYR A 320 -29.35 5.37 9.26
C TYR A 320 -29.33 3.90 9.67
N PHE A 321 -28.14 3.33 9.83
CA PHE A 321 -27.98 1.95 10.29
C PHE A 321 -27.85 1.88 11.81
N PRO A 322 -28.10 0.69 12.40
CA PRO A 322 -27.79 0.47 13.80
C PRO A 322 -26.35 0.86 14.12
N VAL A 323 -26.21 1.78 15.07
CA VAL A 323 -24.91 2.33 15.46
C VAL A 323 -24.07 1.27 16.16
N GLU A 324 -22.86 1.04 15.65
CA GLU A 324 -21.83 0.27 16.38
C GLU A 324 -21.24 1.11 17.51
N GLU A 325 -20.90 0.48 18.64
CA GLU A 325 -20.20 1.17 19.73
C GLU A 325 -18.76 1.57 19.31
N GLY A 326 -18.29 2.72 19.80
CA GLY A 326 -16.90 3.17 19.61
C GLY A 326 -16.64 3.87 18.28
N LYS A 327 -15.43 3.69 17.72
CA LYS A 327 -14.91 4.47 16.58
C LYS A 327 -15.70 4.33 15.28
N ASN A 328 -16.37 3.19 15.11
CA ASN A 328 -17.16 2.89 13.91
C ASN A 328 -18.54 3.54 13.96
N ALA A 329 -18.94 4.16 15.07
CA ALA A 329 -20.28 4.74 15.21
C ALA A 329 -20.61 5.75 14.10
N TYR A 330 -19.65 6.57 13.68
CA TYR A 330 -19.88 7.55 12.61
C TYR A 330 -20.09 6.86 11.25
N THR A 331 -19.26 5.87 10.91
CA THR A 331 -19.34 5.17 9.62
C THR A 331 -20.57 4.26 9.58
N SER A 332 -20.83 3.49 10.64
CA SER A 332 -22.05 2.69 10.75
C SER A 332 -23.30 3.57 10.63
N LEU A 333 -23.36 4.71 11.31
CA LEU A 333 -24.54 5.59 11.27
C LEU A 333 -24.89 6.10 9.87
N PHE A 334 -23.91 6.40 9.01
CA PHE A 334 -24.13 6.99 7.68
C PHE A 334 -23.88 6.03 6.50
N GLY A 335 -23.68 4.74 6.80
CA GLY A 335 -23.38 3.70 5.80
C GLY A 335 -21.89 3.52 5.54
N GLU A 336 -21.52 2.29 5.18
CA GLU A 336 -20.16 1.90 4.84
C GLU A 336 -19.69 2.51 3.52
N ASP A 337 -18.37 2.69 3.40
CA ASP A 337 -17.73 3.31 2.24
C ASP A 337 -17.51 2.32 1.08
N GLU A 338 -18.01 1.08 1.15
CA GLU A 338 -17.62 -0.02 0.25
C GLU A 338 -18.52 -0.21 -0.99
N ASP A 339 -19.70 0.41 -1.01
CA ASP A 339 -20.69 0.26 -2.08
C ASP A 339 -21.12 1.62 -2.65
N ILE A 340 -21.62 1.61 -3.89
CA ILE A 340 -22.33 2.75 -4.47
C ILE A 340 -23.77 2.73 -3.92
N CYS A 341 -24.19 3.81 -3.27
CA CYS A 341 -25.53 3.96 -2.71
C CYS A 341 -26.41 4.81 -3.64
N GLU A 342 -27.47 4.22 -4.20
CA GLU A 342 -28.52 4.93 -4.93
C GLU A 342 -29.68 5.22 -4.00
N ILE A 343 -30.08 6.48 -3.91
CA ILE A 343 -31.23 6.94 -3.13
C ILE A 343 -32.23 7.57 -4.11
N LYS A 344 -33.41 6.96 -4.23
CA LYS A 344 -34.56 7.56 -4.93
C LYS A 344 -35.40 8.31 -3.92
N THR A 345 -35.46 9.62 -4.04
CA THR A 345 -36.07 10.48 -3.02
C THR A 345 -37.60 10.64 -3.24
N ALA A 346 -38.25 11.35 -2.32
CA ALA A 346 -39.62 11.81 -2.50
C ALA A 346 -39.72 13.03 -3.45
N CYS A 347 -38.61 13.69 -3.76
CA CYS A 347 -38.56 14.78 -4.74
C CYS A 347 -39.00 14.28 -6.13
N THR A 348 -39.55 15.18 -6.94
CA THR A 348 -40.12 14.88 -8.27
C THR A 348 -39.69 15.91 -9.33
N ASN A 349 -38.52 16.53 -9.11
CA ASN A 349 -37.99 17.56 -9.99
C ASN A 349 -37.19 16.97 -11.18
N GLY A 350 -37.07 15.64 -11.28
CA GLY A 350 -36.32 14.95 -12.32
C GLY A 350 -34.80 15.03 -12.19
N ARG A 351 -34.25 15.75 -11.21
CA ARG A 351 -32.81 15.97 -11.09
C ARG A 351 -32.08 14.76 -10.50
N THR A 352 -30.94 14.43 -11.08
CA THR A 352 -30.08 13.33 -10.63
C THR A 352 -28.70 13.86 -10.24
N LEU A 353 -28.29 13.60 -8.99
CA LEU A 353 -26.98 13.93 -8.45
C LEU A 353 -26.07 12.70 -8.40
N VAL A 354 -24.83 12.84 -8.86
CA VAL A 354 -23.72 11.93 -8.52
C VAL A 354 -22.77 12.63 -7.57
N MET A 355 -22.66 12.13 -6.35
CA MET A 355 -21.79 12.65 -5.30
C MET A 355 -20.57 11.75 -5.14
N VAL A 356 -19.39 12.29 -5.47
CA VAL A 356 -18.09 11.64 -5.28
C VAL A 356 -17.47 12.19 -4.01
N LYS A 357 -17.27 11.34 -3.00
CA LYS A 357 -16.98 11.77 -1.65
C LYS A 357 -15.85 11.02 -0.96
N ASP A 358 -15.37 11.62 0.14
CA ASP A 358 -14.58 11.00 1.20
C ASP A 358 -15.44 10.75 2.47
N SER A 359 -14.82 10.45 3.61
CA SER A 359 -15.54 10.21 4.87
C SER A 359 -16.32 11.44 5.41
N PHE A 360 -16.04 12.66 4.94
CA PHE A 360 -16.80 13.86 5.34
C PHE A 360 -18.17 13.92 4.67
N GLY A 361 -18.26 13.46 3.42
CA GLY A 361 -19.49 13.52 2.62
C GLY A 361 -20.64 12.68 3.17
N SER A 362 -20.37 11.62 3.95
CA SER A 362 -21.42 10.71 4.45
C SER A 362 -22.49 11.43 5.27
N ALA A 363 -22.11 12.43 6.08
CA ALA A 363 -23.06 13.19 6.89
C ALA A 363 -23.84 14.26 6.11
N ALA A 364 -23.48 14.53 4.85
CA ALA A 364 -24.11 15.57 4.02
C ALA A 364 -25.36 15.06 3.29
N VAL A 365 -25.41 13.76 2.97
CA VAL A 365 -26.47 13.14 2.16
C VAL A 365 -27.89 13.38 2.69
N PRO A 366 -28.19 13.30 4.01
CA PRO A 366 -29.55 13.55 4.51
C PRO A 366 -30.10 14.93 4.19
N PHE A 367 -29.23 15.91 3.93
CA PHE A 367 -29.62 17.27 3.64
C PHE A 367 -29.84 17.54 2.15
N LEU A 368 -29.59 16.53 1.28
CA LEU A 368 -29.80 16.62 -0.17
C LEU A 368 -31.12 15.95 -0.62
N LEU A 369 -31.81 15.25 0.28
CA LEU A 369 -32.96 14.40 -0.03
C LEU A 369 -34.16 15.17 -0.62
N GLU A 370 -34.29 16.47 -0.32
CA GLU A 370 -35.34 17.30 -0.91
C GLU A 370 -34.92 17.98 -2.23
N ASN A 371 -33.62 17.97 -2.56
CA ASN A 371 -33.07 18.71 -3.70
C ASN A 371 -33.02 17.91 -5.00
N TYR A 372 -32.93 16.59 -4.90
CA TYR A 372 -32.71 15.70 -6.05
C TYR A 372 -33.71 14.56 -6.03
N GLU A 373 -34.22 14.17 -7.19
CA GLU A 373 -35.07 12.98 -7.34
C GLU A 373 -34.25 11.68 -7.18
N ASN A 374 -33.02 11.66 -7.71
CA ASN A 374 -32.08 10.55 -7.55
C ASN A 374 -30.72 11.05 -7.05
N ILE A 375 -30.12 10.33 -6.11
CA ILE A 375 -28.78 10.63 -5.58
C ILE A 375 -27.95 9.34 -5.62
N TYR A 376 -26.80 9.39 -6.25
CA TYR A 376 -25.80 8.32 -6.24
C TYR A 376 -24.61 8.78 -5.41
N VAL A 377 -24.36 8.13 -4.28
CA VAL A 377 -23.26 8.44 -3.36
C VAL A 377 -22.16 7.41 -3.53
N ILE A 378 -20.95 7.90 -3.77
CA ILE A 378 -19.80 7.08 -4.16
C ILE A 378 -18.61 7.50 -3.31
N ASP A 379 -18.07 6.58 -2.51
CA ASP A 379 -16.73 6.79 -1.97
C ASP A 379 -15.70 6.56 -3.07
N ILE A 380 -14.80 7.52 -3.27
CA ILE A 380 -13.80 7.42 -4.31
C ILE A 380 -12.88 6.19 -4.17
N ARG A 381 -12.72 5.67 -2.95
CA ARG A 381 -11.87 4.50 -2.69
C ARG A 381 -12.55 3.17 -3.04
N ALA A 382 -13.87 3.19 -3.25
CA ALA A 382 -14.68 1.99 -3.47
C ALA A 382 -15.33 1.93 -4.85
N ILE A 383 -15.04 2.88 -5.73
CA ILE A 383 -15.47 2.79 -7.12
C ILE A 383 -14.48 1.94 -7.94
N GLY A 384 -15.00 1.12 -8.84
CA GLY A 384 -14.27 0.24 -9.74
C GLY A 384 -14.69 0.44 -11.20
N THR A 385 -15.30 1.58 -11.50
CA THR A 385 -15.85 1.95 -12.81
C THR A 385 -15.68 3.46 -13.04
N SER A 386 -15.82 3.94 -14.28
CA SER A 386 -15.70 5.36 -14.55
C SER A 386 -16.86 6.15 -13.94
N ILE A 387 -16.53 7.27 -13.29
CA ILE A 387 -17.50 8.25 -12.77
C ILE A 387 -18.23 8.93 -13.93
N VAL A 388 -17.55 9.22 -15.05
CA VAL A 388 -18.19 9.82 -16.24
C VAL A 388 -19.17 8.84 -16.86
N ASP A 389 -18.80 7.57 -17.03
CA ASP A 389 -19.69 6.56 -17.60
C ASP A 389 -20.90 6.32 -16.69
N LEU A 390 -20.67 6.28 -15.38
CA LEU A 390 -21.74 6.20 -14.41
C LEU A 390 -22.67 7.41 -14.50
N ALA A 391 -22.13 8.63 -14.51
CA ALA A 391 -22.91 9.87 -14.62
C ALA A 391 -23.74 9.89 -15.91
N LYS A 392 -23.16 9.51 -17.05
CA LYS A 392 -23.88 9.37 -18.33
C LYS A 392 -24.97 8.28 -18.23
N LYS A 393 -24.65 7.12 -17.64
CA LYS A 393 -25.57 5.97 -17.52
C LYS A 393 -26.79 6.29 -16.67
N VAL A 394 -26.63 7.07 -15.61
CA VAL A 394 -27.74 7.49 -14.73
C VAL A 394 -28.40 8.79 -15.18
N ASN A 395 -27.92 9.42 -16.26
CA ASN A 395 -28.33 10.73 -16.74
C ASN A 395 -28.22 11.80 -15.63
N ALA A 396 -27.04 11.90 -15.03
CA ALA A 396 -26.75 12.90 -14.00
C ALA A 396 -26.90 14.32 -14.57
N ASP A 397 -27.66 15.16 -13.87
CA ASP A 397 -27.72 16.60 -14.12
C ASP A 397 -26.57 17.32 -13.41
N ASP A 398 -26.16 16.78 -12.25
CA ASP A 398 -25.21 17.40 -11.36
C ASP A 398 -24.20 16.37 -10.83
N VAL A 399 -22.92 16.76 -10.80
CA VAL A 399 -21.83 15.99 -10.18
C VAL A 399 -21.19 16.85 -9.09
N LEU A 400 -21.11 16.32 -7.86
CA LEU A 400 -20.48 17.00 -6.73
C LEU A 400 -19.25 16.21 -6.26
N PHE A 401 -18.07 16.82 -6.38
CA PHE A 401 -16.85 16.35 -5.71
C PHE A 401 -16.78 16.98 -4.32
N MET A 402 -16.84 16.15 -3.28
CA MET A 402 -16.85 16.58 -1.88
C MET A 402 -15.78 15.84 -1.07
N ILE A 403 -14.64 16.50 -0.83
CA ILE A 403 -13.47 15.87 -0.18
C ILE A 403 -12.94 16.74 0.97
N SER A 404 -12.22 16.14 1.92
CA SER A 404 -11.55 16.90 2.96
C SER A 404 -10.34 17.66 2.45
N ALA A 405 -10.03 18.79 3.09
CA ALA A 405 -8.78 19.51 2.86
C ALA A 405 -7.54 18.67 3.23
N ALA A 406 -7.69 17.66 4.10
CA ALA A 406 -6.60 16.75 4.44
C ALA A 406 -6.23 15.83 3.27
N ASP A 407 -7.20 15.41 2.46
CA ASP A 407 -6.95 14.54 1.30
C ASP A 407 -6.14 15.24 0.20
N LEU A 408 -6.19 16.58 0.13
CA LEU A 408 -5.34 17.37 -0.77
C LEU A 408 -3.85 17.27 -0.42
N THR A 409 -3.50 16.83 0.79
CA THR A 409 -2.09 16.59 1.18
C THR A 409 -1.58 15.23 0.72
N CYS A 410 -2.47 14.33 0.29
CA CYS A 410 -2.15 12.97 -0.11
C CYS A 410 -2.30 12.77 -1.62
N GLU A 411 -1.27 12.22 -2.27
CA GLU A 411 -1.28 11.98 -3.71
C GLU A 411 -2.33 10.93 -4.13
N LEU A 412 -2.60 9.94 -3.27
CA LEU A 412 -3.53 8.83 -3.52
C LEU A 412 -4.92 9.29 -3.94
N TYR A 413 -5.39 10.44 -3.46
CA TYR A 413 -6.73 10.93 -3.78
C TYR A 413 -6.85 11.44 -5.21
N SER A 414 -5.84 12.18 -5.69
CA SER A 414 -5.82 12.67 -7.06
C SER A 414 -5.58 11.53 -8.06
N ASP A 415 -4.81 10.53 -7.65
CA ASP A 415 -4.57 9.32 -8.45
C ASP A 415 -5.84 8.49 -8.60
N ASN A 416 -6.58 8.25 -7.50
CA ASN A 416 -7.87 7.57 -7.55
C ASN A 416 -8.86 8.36 -8.43
N LEU A 417 -8.93 9.70 -8.32
CA LEU A 417 -9.78 10.50 -9.20
C LEU A 417 -9.39 10.33 -10.68
N SER A 418 -8.10 10.26 -10.97
CA SER A 418 -7.59 10.09 -12.34
C SER A 418 -7.94 8.73 -12.92
N GLU A 419 -7.86 7.67 -12.10
CA GLU A 419 -8.14 6.29 -12.50
C GLU A 419 -9.58 6.12 -13.01
N TRP A 420 -10.54 6.85 -12.43
CA TRP A 420 -11.97 6.69 -12.70
C TRP A 420 -12.57 7.72 -13.66
N LEU A 421 -11.73 8.46 -14.41
CA LEU A 421 -12.17 9.55 -15.26
C LEU A 421 -13.10 9.07 -16.40
N ASP A 422 -12.66 8.22 -17.33
CA ASP A 422 -13.48 7.73 -18.45
C ASP A 422 -12.90 6.40 -18.97
N THR A 423 -13.74 5.39 -19.29
CA THR A 423 -13.24 4.14 -19.92
C THR A 423 -13.18 4.21 -21.45
N GLU A 424 -13.88 5.15 -22.09
CA GLU A 424 -13.87 5.38 -23.54
C GLU A 424 -13.05 6.61 -23.98
N HIS A 425 -12.67 7.50 -23.06
CA HIS A 425 -11.69 8.56 -23.29
C HIS A 425 -10.43 8.41 -22.42
N SER A 426 -9.68 7.34 -22.70
CA SER A 426 -8.23 7.45 -22.70
C SER A 426 -7.73 7.74 -24.12
N GLU A 427 -8.31 8.74 -24.79
CA GLU A 427 -7.50 9.55 -25.70
C GLU A 427 -6.74 10.55 -24.84
N ILE A 428 -5.72 10.03 -24.16
CA ILE A 428 -4.57 10.84 -23.81
C ILE A 428 -4.14 11.50 -25.10
N SER A 429 -4.26 12.83 -25.16
CA SER A 429 -3.72 13.60 -26.27
C SER A 429 -2.30 13.14 -26.51
N ASN A 430 -2.04 12.60 -27.71
CA ASN A 430 -0.73 12.19 -28.22
C ASN A 430 0.45 12.84 -27.46
N GLY A 431 0.95 12.17 -26.42
CA GLY A 431 2.21 12.54 -25.75
C GLY A 431 2.30 12.49 -24.22
N GLU A 432 1.21 12.58 -23.43
CA GLU A 432 1.34 12.71 -21.96
C GLU A 432 1.00 11.43 -21.17
N MET A 433 2.01 10.84 -20.51
CA MET A 433 1.85 9.62 -19.71
C MET A 433 1.12 9.87 -18.37
N PRO A 434 0.45 8.86 -17.77
CA PRO A 434 -0.04 8.95 -16.39
C PRO A 434 1.10 9.28 -15.41
N VAL A 435 0.78 10.00 -14.33
CA VAL A 435 1.78 10.51 -13.36
C VAL A 435 2.63 9.38 -12.75
N ASN A 436 2.04 8.20 -12.55
CA ASN A 436 2.70 7.03 -11.97
C ASN A 436 3.36 6.09 -13.00
N LEU A 437 3.54 6.54 -14.24
CA LEU A 437 4.17 5.76 -15.31
C LEU A 437 5.09 6.63 -16.15
N VAL A 438 6.40 6.47 -16.02
CA VAL A 438 7.36 7.16 -16.88
C VAL A 438 7.71 6.32 -18.11
N THR A 439 7.99 6.96 -19.25
CA THR A 439 8.58 6.27 -20.40
C THR A 439 9.99 6.72 -20.64
N THR A 440 10.85 5.77 -20.99
CA THR A 440 12.26 5.99 -21.27
C THR A 440 12.59 5.45 -22.66
N GLY A 441 13.63 6.01 -23.28
CA GLY A 441 14.14 5.56 -24.58
C GLY A 441 13.19 5.77 -25.78
N VAL A 442 13.63 5.36 -26.97
CA VAL A 442 12.86 5.46 -28.24
C VAL A 442 13.09 4.22 -29.10
N GLY A 443 12.09 3.82 -29.88
CA GLY A 443 12.19 2.64 -30.75
C GLY A 443 12.43 1.37 -29.94
N LYS A 444 13.49 0.62 -30.29
CA LYS A 444 13.87 -0.61 -29.57
C LYS A 444 14.22 -0.39 -28.09
N ASP A 445 14.58 0.83 -27.70
CA ASP A 445 14.97 1.17 -26.32
C ASP A 445 13.79 1.76 -25.54
N PHE A 446 12.61 1.87 -26.16
CA PHE A 446 11.38 2.33 -25.48
C PHE A 446 10.99 1.39 -24.35
N ARG A 447 10.67 1.94 -23.17
CA ARG A 447 10.16 1.21 -22.00
C ARG A 447 9.19 2.08 -21.20
N GLY A 448 8.12 1.48 -20.69
CA GLY A 448 7.33 2.03 -19.60
C GLY A 448 7.84 1.53 -18.25
N VAL A 449 7.87 2.41 -17.26
CA VAL A 449 8.32 2.12 -15.89
C VAL A 449 7.30 2.70 -14.90
N PRO A 450 6.47 1.85 -14.27
CA PRO A 450 5.59 2.29 -13.19
C PRO A 450 6.42 2.84 -12.03
N LEU A 451 6.10 4.04 -11.56
CA LEU A 451 6.74 4.64 -10.41
C LEU A 451 6.33 3.89 -9.13
N PHE A 452 7.24 3.88 -8.15
CA PHE A 452 7.01 3.24 -6.86
C PHE A 452 7.30 4.21 -5.72
N TYR A 453 6.33 4.34 -4.82
CA TYR A 453 6.45 5.15 -3.62
C TYR A 453 6.28 4.27 -2.38
N ARG A 454 7.28 4.31 -1.50
CA ARG A 454 7.36 3.46 -0.33
C ARG A 454 6.36 3.89 0.76
N SER A 455 5.64 2.92 1.30
CA SER A 455 4.74 3.04 2.44
C SER A 455 5.23 2.14 3.58
N ASP A 456 5.94 2.73 4.55
CA ASP A 456 6.46 2.00 5.71
C ASP A 456 5.36 1.35 6.54
N ASN A 457 4.18 1.98 6.60
CA ASN A 457 3.02 1.42 7.28
C ASN A 457 2.57 0.11 6.62
N ALA A 458 2.34 0.11 5.29
CA ALA A 458 1.91 -1.09 4.59
C ALA A 458 2.94 -2.23 4.69
N LEU A 459 4.23 -1.90 4.54
CA LEU A 459 5.32 -2.87 4.65
C LEU A 459 5.45 -3.46 6.06
N SER A 460 5.28 -2.64 7.11
CA SER A 460 5.27 -3.13 8.49
C SER A 460 4.07 -4.06 8.74
N GLU A 461 2.89 -3.68 8.25
CA GLU A 461 1.68 -4.51 8.37
C GLU A 461 1.79 -5.83 7.57
N TYR A 462 2.47 -5.81 6.42
CA TYR A 462 2.79 -7.02 5.64
C TYR A 462 3.73 -7.96 6.44
N ALA A 463 4.80 -7.42 7.04
CA ALA A 463 5.70 -8.21 7.88
C ALA A 463 4.97 -8.84 9.08
N LYS A 464 4.10 -8.08 9.75
CA LYS A 464 3.25 -8.59 10.84
C LYS A 464 2.35 -9.73 10.38
N ALA A 465 1.74 -9.60 9.19
CA ALA A 465 0.92 -10.67 8.61
C ALA A 465 1.76 -11.95 8.41
N LEU A 466 2.94 -11.85 7.82
CA LEU A 466 3.84 -13.01 7.65
C LEU A 466 4.27 -13.64 8.98
N ASN A 467 4.53 -12.83 10.01
CA ASN A 467 4.84 -13.32 11.36
C ASN A 467 3.65 -14.08 11.96
N THR A 468 2.44 -13.52 11.88
CA THR A 468 1.20 -14.20 12.32
C THR A 468 0.99 -15.51 11.56
N PHE A 469 1.22 -15.54 10.26
CA PHE A 469 1.14 -16.78 9.48
C PHE A 469 2.17 -17.81 9.97
N LYS A 470 3.41 -17.39 10.19
CA LYS A 470 4.48 -18.26 10.70
C LYS A 470 4.15 -18.86 12.07
N GLU A 471 3.57 -18.07 12.97
CA GLU A 471 3.09 -18.56 14.26
C GLU A 471 2.01 -19.64 14.08
N LYS A 472 1.05 -19.41 13.17
CA LYS A 472 -0.06 -20.35 12.90
C LYS A 472 0.39 -21.68 12.30
N VAL A 473 1.34 -21.67 11.35
CA VAL A 473 1.84 -22.91 10.73
C VAL A 473 2.90 -23.64 11.56
N GLY A 474 3.45 -22.97 12.58
CA GLY A 474 4.39 -23.56 13.54
C GLY A 474 5.84 -23.61 13.04
N SER A 475 6.72 -24.12 13.91
CA SER A 475 8.18 -24.12 13.66
C SER A 475 8.62 -25.06 12.55
N ASP A 476 7.88 -26.13 12.31
CA ASP A 476 8.28 -27.22 11.40
C ASP A 476 8.12 -26.86 9.92
N VAL A 477 7.27 -25.88 9.61
CA VAL A 477 7.07 -25.37 8.24
C VAL A 477 8.06 -24.24 7.97
N LYS A 478 8.91 -24.37 6.96
CA LYS A 478 9.80 -23.29 6.53
C LYS A 478 8.98 -22.22 5.81
N VAL A 479 9.03 -20.98 6.27
CA VAL A 479 8.31 -19.86 5.62
C VAL A 479 9.34 -18.90 5.06
N ASN A 480 9.22 -18.59 3.78
CA ASN A 480 10.13 -17.72 3.04
C ASN A 480 9.35 -16.53 2.47
N ASN A 481 9.95 -15.36 2.52
CA ASN A 481 9.46 -14.14 1.89
C ASN A 481 10.39 -13.76 0.74
N MET A 482 9.83 -13.50 -0.43
CA MET A 482 10.53 -12.96 -1.58
C MET A 482 9.72 -11.80 -2.13
N LEU A 483 10.21 -10.59 -1.87
CA LEU A 483 9.66 -9.38 -2.47
C LEU A 483 10.36 -9.11 -3.79
N CYS A 484 9.60 -9.20 -4.88
CA CYS A 484 10.10 -9.04 -6.24
C CYS A 484 10.14 -7.55 -6.62
N PRO A 485 11.33 -6.96 -6.86
CA PRO A 485 11.39 -5.58 -7.34
C PRO A 485 10.79 -5.47 -8.75
N THR A 486 10.37 -4.27 -9.12
CA THR A 486 9.85 -3.94 -10.46
C THR A 486 10.93 -3.34 -11.35
N ALA A 487 10.58 -3.04 -12.61
CA ALA A 487 11.49 -2.34 -13.52
C ALA A 487 12.01 -1.00 -12.94
N ALA A 488 11.24 -0.36 -12.04
CA ALA A 488 11.65 0.90 -11.43
C ALA A 488 12.94 0.79 -10.61
N ALA A 489 13.23 -0.38 -10.04
CA ALA A 489 14.45 -0.58 -9.26
C ALA A 489 15.75 -0.47 -10.08
N TYR A 490 15.67 -0.67 -11.40
CA TYR A 490 16.87 -0.84 -12.24
C TYR A 490 16.88 0.01 -13.50
N TYR A 491 15.70 0.46 -13.96
CA TYR A 491 15.53 1.13 -15.26
C TYR A 491 14.88 2.52 -15.15
N LEU A 492 14.77 3.07 -13.93
CA LEU A 492 14.40 4.47 -13.76
C LEU A 492 15.48 5.40 -14.35
N PRO A 493 15.10 6.50 -15.02
CA PRO A 493 16.04 7.54 -15.43
C PRO A 493 16.75 8.21 -14.26
N ASP A 494 18.01 8.62 -14.46
CA ASP A 494 18.82 9.37 -13.50
C ASP A 494 18.18 10.70 -13.05
N ASP A 495 17.23 11.25 -13.84
CA ASP A 495 16.50 12.49 -13.55
C ASP A 495 15.11 12.25 -12.93
N SER A 496 14.78 11.02 -12.56
CA SER A 496 13.53 10.72 -11.87
C SER A 496 13.50 11.33 -10.45
N SER A 497 12.34 11.82 -10.02
CA SER A 497 12.13 12.34 -8.65
C SER A 497 12.02 11.24 -7.60
N VAL A 498 12.09 9.97 -8.01
CA VAL A 498 11.96 8.80 -7.14
C VAL A 498 13.36 8.43 -6.62
N PRO A 499 13.58 8.36 -5.30
CA PRO A 499 14.88 7.99 -4.75
C PRO A 499 15.32 6.56 -5.15
N ASP A 500 16.60 6.41 -5.49
CA ASP A 500 17.22 5.16 -6.01
C ASP A 500 17.04 3.91 -5.11
N ASP A 501 16.90 4.09 -3.79
CA ASP A 501 16.87 3.00 -2.81
C ASP A 501 15.45 2.63 -2.30
N THR A 502 14.39 3.13 -2.94
CA THR A 502 13.01 2.95 -2.45
C THR A 502 12.58 1.49 -2.37
N GLN A 503 12.85 0.67 -3.39
CA GLN A 503 12.45 -0.74 -3.41
C GLN A 503 13.39 -1.65 -2.64
N HIS A 504 14.72 -1.44 -2.69
CA HIS A 504 15.63 -2.22 -1.84
C HIS A 504 15.41 -1.92 -0.36
N GLY A 505 15.21 -0.64 -0.01
CA GLY A 505 14.86 -0.22 1.33
C GLY A 505 13.54 -0.84 1.82
N ALA A 506 12.55 -1.02 0.95
CA ALA A 506 11.32 -1.73 1.28
C ALA A 506 11.57 -3.22 1.58
N ILE A 507 12.37 -3.90 0.74
CA ILE A 507 12.75 -5.31 0.92
C ILE A 507 13.49 -5.52 2.25
N LEU A 508 14.44 -4.63 2.57
CA LEU A 508 15.19 -4.67 3.83
C LEU A 508 14.29 -4.38 5.03
N SER A 509 13.43 -3.36 4.94
CA SER A 509 12.54 -2.97 6.03
C SER A 509 11.57 -4.07 6.42
N VAL A 510 11.02 -4.81 5.45
CA VAL A 510 10.22 -6.01 5.74
C VAL A 510 11.10 -7.07 6.38
N GLY A 511 12.25 -7.38 5.78
CA GLY A 511 13.17 -8.40 6.29
C GLY A 511 13.62 -8.20 7.73
N GLU A 512 13.85 -6.96 8.17
CA GLU A 512 14.24 -6.61 9.55
C GLU A 512 13.14 -6.88 10.59
N GLN A 513 11.88 -6.93 10.16
CA GLN A 513 10.71 -7.12 11.01
C GLN A 513 10.22 -8.58 11.05
N LEU A 514 10.79 -9.46 10.21
CA LEU A 514 10.35 -10.85 10.11
C LEU A 514 10.86 -11.71 11.28
N GLU A 515 9.96 -12.49 11.86
CA GLU A 515 10.22 -13.39 12.99
C GLU A 515 9.96 -14.84 12.56
N GLY A 516 11.04 -15.62 12.40
CA GLY A 516 10.94 -17.03 11.97
C GLY A 516 10.58 -17.22 10.50
N VAL A 517 10.51 -16.14 9.71
CA VAL A 517 10.36 -16.15 8.25
C VAL A 517 11.70 -15.75 7.61
N GLU A 518 12.16 -16.51 6.63
CA GLU A 518 13.41 -16.22 5.91
C GLU A 518 13.18 -15.20 4.79
N ASN A 519 13.84 -14.05 4.84
CA ASN A 519 13.80 -13.06 3.76
C ASN A 519 14.80 -13.41 2.65
N ILE A 520 14.30 -13.77 1.48
CA ILE A 520 15.08 -14.07 0.28
C ILE A 520 15.27 -12.78 -0.52
N ASP A 521 16.32 -12.03 -0.19
CA ASP A 521 16.69 -10.82 -0.93
C ASP A 521 17.29 -11.18 -2.31
N ILE A 522 16.56 -10.82 -3.36
CA ILE A 522 16.93 -11.00 -4.76
C ILE A 522 17.38 -9.69 -5.43
N TYR A 523 17.36 -8.56 -4.73
CA TYR A 523 17.54 -7.24 -5.34
C TYR A 523 18.87 -7.10 -6.08
N TYR A 524 19.98 -7.34 -5.37
CA TYR A 524 21.31 -7.29 -5.99
C TYR A 524 21.60 -8.49 -6.88
N HIS A 525 20.92 -9.62 -6.65
CA HIS A 525 21.06 -10.78 -7.51
C HIS A 525 20.54 -10.47 -8.91
N LEU A 526 19.34 -9.88 -9.03
CA LEU A 526 18.81 -9.39 -10.31
C LEU A 526 19.64 -8.23 -10.87
N TRP A 527 20.12 -7.32 -10.02
CA TRP A 527 20.98 -6.22 -10.47
C TRP A 527 22.22 -6.71 -11.23
N MET A 528 22.81 -7.85 -10.86
CA MET A 528 23.96 -8.43 -11.57
C MET A 528 23.68 -8.80 -13.03
N TYR A 529 22.42 -9.09 -13.36
CA TYR A 529 21.96 -9.49 -14.70
C TYR A 529 21.12 -8.42 -15.39
N ARG A 530 21.05 -7.19 -14.86
CA ARG A 530 20.19 -6.11 -15.37
C ARG A 530 20.50 -5.65 -16.81
N ASP A 531 21.68 -6.00 -17.33
CA ASP A 531 22.06 -5.75 -18.72
C ASP A 531 21.36 -6.74 -19.69
N GLU A 532 20.68 -7.76 -19.15
CA GLU A 532 19.77 -8.66 -19.85
C GLU A 532 18.32 -8.15 -19.75
N GLU A 533 17.41 -8.70 -20.57
CA GLU A 533 15.99 -8.32 -20.59
C GLU A 533 15.24 -8.96 -19.41
N LEU A 534 15.51 -8.49 -18.20
CA LEU A 534 14.90 -8.98 -16.97
C LEU A 534 13.47 -8.49 -16.77
N TYR A 535 13.08 -7.38 -17.37
CA TYR A 535 11.75 -6.79 -17.22
C TYR A 535 11.16 -6.46 -18.58
N LEU A 536 9.86 -6.69 -18.73
CA LEU A 536 9.15 -6.36 -19.95
C LEU A 536 9.04 -4.83 -20.10
N ARG A 537 9.16 -4.34 -21.33
CA ARG A 537 9.16 -2.92 -21.66
C ARG A 537 7.75 -2.34 -21.74
N THR A 538 6.77 -3.18 -22.01
CA THR A 538 5.36 -2.84 -22.23
C THR A 538 4.44 -3.50 -21.22
N ASP A 539 4.98 -4.19 -20.21
CA ASP A 539 4.24 -4.84 -19.14
C ASP A 539 4.81 -4.47 -17.77
N HIS A 540 3.95 -4.39 -16.74
CA HIS A 540 4.40 -4.09 -15.38
C HIS A 540 5.25 -5.22 -14.76
N ARG A 541 5.14 -6.44 -15.31
CA ARG A 541 5.76 -7.65 -14.78
C ARG A 541 7.19 -7.83 -15.28
N TRP A 542 7.98 -8.55 -14.49
CA TRP A 542 9.29 -9.02 -14.92
C TRP A 542 9.19 -10.05 -16.06
N ALA A 543 10.24 -10.15 -16.88
CA ALA A 543 10.35 -11.19 -17.89
C ALA A 543 10.63 -12.55 -17.22
N PRO A 544 10.30 -13.68 -17.87
CA PRO A 544 10.55 -15.02 -17.33
C PRO A 544 12.00 -15.28 -16.91
N LEU A 545 12.96 -14.59 -17.53
CA LEU A 545 14.38 -14.67 -17.20
C LEU A 545 14.69 -14.11 -15.79
N ALA A 546 14.01 -13.05 -15.35
CA ALA A 546 14.16 -12.56 -13.98
C ALA A 546 13.62 -13.56 -12.96
N ALA A 547 12.52 -14.23 -13.27
CA ALA A 547 11.99 -15.30 -12.43
C ALA A 547 12.97 -16.48 -12.32
N TYR A 548 13.66 -16.84 -13.42
CA TYR A 548 14.75 -17.82 -13.38
C TYR A 548 15.84 -17.44 -12.37
N TYR A 549 16.36 -16.21 -12.42
CA TYR A 549 17.38 -15.75 -11.47
C TYR A 549 16.84 -15.64 -10.04
N ALA A 550 15.61 -15.20 -9.86
CA ALA A 550 14.96 -15.18 -8.55
C ALA A 550 14.88 -16.60 -7.95
N MET A 551 14.50 -17.59 -8.76
CA MET A 551 14.43 -18.99 -8.33
C MET A 551 15.82 -19.60 -8.13
N GLN A 552 16.82 -19.22 -8.91
CA GLN A 552 18.22 -19.58 -8.65
C GLN A 552 18.66 -19.13 -7.26
N ARG A 553 18.31 -17.88 -6.88
CA ARG A 553 18.60 -17.35 -5.55
C ARG A 553 17.82 -18.06 -4.45
N PHE A 554 16.56 -18.39 -4.69
CA PHE A 554 15.74 -19.14 -3.74
C PHE A 554 16.27 -20.55 -3.49
N ILE A 555 16.52 -21.32 -4.55
CA ILE A 555 16.99 -22.71 -4.44
C ILE A 555 18.39 -22.77 -3.82
N SER A 556 19.31 -21.87 -4.20
CA SER A 556 20.65 -21.81 -3.59
C SER A 556 20.64 -21.48 -2.09
N LYS A 557 19.57 -20.85 -1.59
CA LYS A 557 19.34 -20.61 -0.16
C LYS A 557 18.56 -21.75 0.51
N ALA A 558 17.63 -22.37 -0.20
CA ALA A 558 16.72 -23.37 0.32
C ALA A 558 17.29 -24.81 0.32
N GLY A 559 18.35 -25.13 -0.45
CA GLY A 559 18.88 -26.50 -0.55
C GLY A 559 20.25 -26.69 -1.20
N ASP A 560 20.71 -27.95 -1.24
CA ASP A 560 22.02 -28.41 -1.73
C ASP A 560 22.00 -28.86 -3.22
N HIS A 561 20.93 -28.55 -3.96
CA HIS A 561 20.75 -29.02 -5.34
C HIS A 561 21.32 -28.00 -6.34
N GLU A 562 21.92 -28.51 -7.41
CA GLU A 562 22.42 -27.68 -8.51
C GLU A 562 21.22 -27.15 -9.31
N PHE A 563 21.01 -25.83 -9.25
CA PHE A 563 19.93 -25.18 -9.99
C PHE A 563 20.17 -25.32 -11.50
N PRO A 564 19.16 -25.72 -12.30
CA PRO A 564 19.36 -26.01 -13.72
C PRO A 564 19.88 -24.78 -14.46
N SER A 565 20.86 -24.98 -15.35
CA SER A 565 21.32 -23.93 -16.26
C SER A 565 20.18 -23.51 -17.19
N ILE A 566 20.06 -22.21 -17.47
CA ILE A 566 19.07 -21.69 -18.43
C ILE A 566 19.25 -22.31 -19.83
N GLU A 567 20.47 -22.71 -20.19
CA GLU A 567 20.79 -23.40 -21.44
C GLU A 567 20.09 -24.76 -21.59
N ASN A 568 19.63 -25.34 -20.48
CA ASN A 568 18.87 -26.59 -20.50
C ASN A 568 17.40 -26.38 -20.87
N PHE A 569 16.93 -25.13 -20.98
CA PHE A 569 15.58 -24.80 -21.42
C PHE A 569 15.56 -24.39 -22.89
N ASN A 570 14.51 -24.77 -23.60
CA ASN A 570 14.20 -24.23 -24.90
C ASN A 570 13.67 -22.79 -24.75
N GLU A 571 14.34 -21.85 -25.39
CA GLU A 571 13.85 -20.48 -25.54
C GLU A 571 12.75 -20.43 -26.60
N ASN A 572 11.60 -19.88 -26.24
CA ASN A 572 10.48 -19.62 -27.13
C ASN A 572 10.20 -18.12 -27.17
N THR A 573 9.68 -17.64 -28.29
CA THR A 573 9.43 -16.22 -28.49
C THR A 573 8.06 -15.97 -29.09
N VAL A 574 7.32 -15.05 -28.46
CA VAL A 574 6.13 -14.42 -29.05
C VAL A 574 6.51 -13.04 -29.53
N ASN A 575 6.33 -12.79 -30.83
CA ASN A 575 6.64 -11.49 -31.43
C ASN A 575 5.45 -10.54 -31.28
N LYS A 576 5.75 -9.23 -31.20
CA LYS A 576 4.75 -8.16 -31.10
C LYS A 576 3.88 -8.26 -29.83
N TYR A 577 4.50 -8.64 -28.72
CA TYR A 577 3.86 -8.59 -27.42
C TYR A 577 3.68 -7.13 -26.98
N VAL A 578 2.46 -6.79 -26.55
CA VAL A 578 2.13 -5.53 -25.91
C VAL A 578 1.46 -5.88 -24.60
N GLY A 579 2.09 -5.52 -23.50
CA GLY A 579 1.61 -5.86 -22.17
C GLY A 579 0.64 -4.85 -21.56
N THR A 580 0.42 -5.06 -20.27
CA THR A 580 -0.49 -4.28 -19.41
C THR A 580 -0.18 -2.79 -19.34
N LEU A 581 1.05 -2.34 -19.62
CA LEU A 581 1.36 -0.91 -19.57
C LEU A 581 0.68 -0.12 -20.68
N TYR A 582 0.27 -0.75 -21.79
CA TYR A 582 -0.59 -0.10 -22.77
C TYR A 582 -1.89 0.37 -22.11
N GLY A 583 -2.58 -0.52 -21.38
CA GLY A 583 -3.77 -0.17 -20.62
C GLY A 583 -3.47 0.83 -19.49
N TYR A 584 -2.43 0.59 -18.69
CA TYR A 584 -2.06 1.50 -17.58
C TYR A 584 -1.67 2.89 -18.06
N SER A 585 -1.18 3.00 -19.29
CA SER A 585 -0.83 4.27 -19.92
C SER A 585 -2.03 5.02 -20.49
N GLY A 586 -3.26 4.57 -20.29
CA GLY A 586 -4.43 5.11 -20.98
C GLY A 586 -4.34 4.88 -22.49
N ASN A 587 -4.05 3.65 -22.90
CA ASN A 587 -3.99 3.21 -24.30
C ASN A 587 -3.00 4.01 -25.18
N ASN A 588 -1.85 4.41 -24.63
CA ASN A 588 -0.86 5.16 -25.38
C ASN A 588 -0.29 4.32 -26.55
N GLU A 589 -0.55 4.75 -27.79
CA GLU A 589 -0.16 4.05 -29.01
C GLU A 589 1.35 3.80 -29.11
N ARG A 590 2.18 4.56 -28.37
CA ARG A 590 3.63 4.31 -28.32
C ARG A 590 3.96 2.91 -27.81
N PHE A 591 3.13 2.28 -26.97
CA PHE A 591 3.31 0.88 -26.59
C PHE A 591 3.00 -0.09 -27.74
N LEU A 592 2.00 0.21 -28.59
CA LEU A 592 1.69 -0.56 -29.80
C LEU A 592 2.82 -0.45 -30.84
N ASP A 593 3.32 0.77 -31.05
CA ASP A 593 4.42 1.06 -31.98
C ASP A 593 5.74 0.41 -31.55
N ASN A 594 5.89 0.15 -30.26
CA ASN A 594 7.11 -0.39 -29.66
C ASN A 594 6.92 -1.78 -29.03
N ALA A 595 5.94 -2.54 -29.56
CA ALA A 595 5.68 -3.92 -29.18
C ALA A 595 6.98 -4.74 -29.09
N GLU A 596 7.10 -5.52 -28.03
CA GLU A 596 8.33 -6.24 -27.70
C GLU A 596 8.25 -7.73 -28.06
N LYS A 597 9.34 -8.44 -27.77
CA LYS A 597 9.37 -9.90 -27.83
C LYS A 597 9.09 -10.41 -26.42
N PHE A 598 8.10 -11.27 -26.28
CA PHE A 598 7.91 -12.01 -25.05
C PHE A 598 8.68 -13.33 -25.15
N VAL A 599 9.76 -13.45 -24.39
CA VAL A 599 10.61 -14.64 -24.35
C VAL A 599 10.24 -15.48 -23.14
N TYR A 600 9.94 -16.76 -23.36
CA TYR A 600 9.60 -17.69 -22.29
C TYR A 600 10.33 -19.02 -22.48
N TYR A 601 10.50 -19.75 -21.38
CA TYR A 601 11.34 -20.94 -21.33
C TYR A 601 10.47 -22.16 -21.13
N THR A 602 10.61 -23.13 -22.03
CA THR A 602 10.03 -24.47 -21.85
C THR A 602 11.16 -25.45 -21.60
N PRO A 603 10.92 -26.55 -20.88
CA PRO A 603 11.91 -27.60 -20.71
C PRO A 603 12.40 -28.15 -22.06
N SER A 604 13.71 -28.42 -22.19
CA SER A 604 14.23 -29.12 -23.37
C SER A 604 13.82 -30.59 -23.38
N GLU A 605 13.92 -31.24 -24.53
CA GLU A 605 13.66 -32.69 -24.65
C GLU A 605 14.63 -33.53 -23.80
N ASP A 606 15.83 -33.00 -23.55
CA ASP A 606 16.88 -33.65 -22.76
C ASP A 606 16.72 -33.38 -21.26
N MET A 607 15.95 -32.36 -20.86
CA MET A 607 15.55 -32.24 -19.47
C MET A 607 14.53 -33.31 -19.14
N ASN A 608 14.84 -34.09 -18.11
CA ASN A 608 13.86 -34.96 -17.48
C ASN A 608 12.86 -34.06 -16.74
N TYR A 609 11.93 -33.44 -17.47
CA TYR A 609 10.96 -32.52 -16.90
C TYR A 609 9.94 -33.32 -16.10
N ASN A 610 9.97 -33.09 -14.80
CA ASN A 610 9.51 -34.05 -13.82
C ASN A 610 8.06 -33.84 -13.38
N ILE A 611 7.13 -33.43 -14.23
CA ILE A 611 5.71 -33.31 -13.80
C ILE A 611 4.97 -34.63 -14.05
N ARG A 612 4.28 -35.12 -13.00
CA ARG A 612 3.43 -36.34 -13.03
C ARG A 612 1.95 -36.05 -13.19
N GLU A 613 1.47 -34.99 -12.58
CA GLU A 613 0.04 -34.63 -12.57
C GLU A 613 -0.08 -33.12 -12.29
N ILE A 614 -1.09 -32.49 -12.90
CA ILE A 614 -1.52 -31.13 -12.56
C ILE A 614 -3.00 -31.21 -12.21
N ASN A 615 -3.39 -30.67 -11.07
CA ASN A 615 -4.79 -30.64 -10.62
C ASN A 615 -5.20 -29.20 -10.30
N TYR A 616 -6.45 -28.87 -10.61
CA TYR A 616 -7.05 -27.59 -10.27
C TYR A 616 -8.07 -27.80 -9.17
N TRP A 617 -8.03 -26.91 -8.19
CA TRP A 617 -8.93 -26.90 -7.07
C TRP A 617 -9.66 -25.57 -7.03
N ASN A 618 -10.94 -25.60 -6.65
CA ASN A 618 -11.69 -24.37 -6.45
C ASN A 618 -11.15 -23.59 -5.24
N LYS A 619 -11.66 -22.36 -5.05
CA LYS A 619 -11.29 -21.48 -3.93
C LYS A 619 -11.47 -22.09 -2.53
N THR A 620 -12.36 -23.07 -2.37
CA THR A 620 -12.58 -23.79 -1.10
C THR A 620 -11.81 -25.11 -1.00
N PHE A 621 -10.84 -25.35 -1.90
CA PHE A 621 -10.05 -26.58 -2.01
C PHE A 621 -10.88 -27.85 -2.24
N THR A 622 -11.89 -27.75 -3.11
CA THR A 622 -12.64 -28.88 -3.67
C THR A 622 -12.17 -29.13 -5.10
N GLU A 623 -11.98 -30.40 -5.45
CA GLU A 623 -11.46 -30.83 -6.76
C GLU A 623 -12.36 -30.30 -7.90
N LEU A 624 -11.77 -29.55 -8.83
CA LEU A 624 -12.39 -29.20 -10.11
C LEU A 624 -12.04 -30.28 -11.13
N ASP A 625 -12.80 -30.36 -12.23
CA ASP A 625 -12.62 -31.39 -13.27
C ASP A 625 -11.13 -31.60 -13.63
N LYS A 626 -10.70 -32.88 -13.65
CA LYS A 626 -9.33 -33.26 -13.99
C LYS A 626 -9.00 -32.87 -15.42
N ALA A 627 -8.40 -31.70 -15.60
CA ALA A 627 -7.69 -31.39 -16.84
C ALA A 627 -6.45 -32.31 -16.91
N LYS A 628 -6.58 -33.45 -17.59
CA LYS A 628 -5.40 -34.19 -18.09
C LYS A 628 -4.81 -33.40 -19.25
N SER A 629 -4.23 -32.24 -18.99
CA SER A 629 -3.35 -31.61 -19.98
C SER A 629 -2.12 -32.51 -20.16
N ASP A 630 -1.56 -32.53 -21.36
CA ASP A 630 -0.31 -33.24 -21.62
C ASP A 630 0.73 -32.81 -20.56
N LEU A 631 1.28 -33.78 -19.83
CA LEU A 631 2.16 -33.56 -18.67
C LEU A 631 3.45 -32.76 -18.98
N LYS A 632 3.69 -32.46 -20.26
CA LYS A 632 4.82 -31.68 -20.77
C LYS A 632 4.50 -30.18 -20.96
N THR A 633 3.27 -29.73 -20.76
CA THR A 633 2.84 -28.35 -21.08
C THR A 633 2.22 -27.65 -19.86
N PHE A 634 2.95 -27.59 -18.73
CA PHE A 634 2.63 -26.63 -17.66
C PHE A 634 2.78 -25.18 -18.16
N VAL A 635 3.71 -24.98 -19.10
CA VAL A 635 3.80 -23.79 -19.93
C VAL A 635 2.98 -24.02 -21.19
N PHE A 636 1.86 -23.32 -21.35
CA PHE A 636 1.04 -23.42 -22.55
C PHE A 636 1.70 -22.70 -23.73
N ALA A 637 1.39 -23.16 -24.93
CA ALA A 637 1.57 -22.31 -26.11
C ALA A 637 0.73 -21.03 -25.89
N PRO A 638 1.25 -19.84 -26.21
CA PRO A 638 0.56 -18.58 -25.99
C PRO A 638 -0.84 -18.62 -26.61
N ASN A 639 -1.86 -18.28 -25.81
CA ASN A 639 -3.18 -18.04 -26.34
C ASN A 639 -3.26 -16.58 -26.78
N PHE A 640 -3.32 -16.34 -28.09
CA PHE A 640 -3.36 -14.98 -28.65
C PHE A 640 -4.72 -14.28 -28.43
N GLU A 641 -5.72 -14.98 -27.91
CA GLU A 641 -7.03 -14.41 -27.53
C GLU A 641 -7.07 -13.96 -26.06
N GLU A 642 -6.05 -14.27 -25.25
CA GLU A 642 -5.95 -13.96 -23.82
C GLU A 642 -4.65 -13.19 -23.50
N ASP A 643 -4.47 -12.73 -22.25
CA ASP A 643 -3.19 -12.15 -21.82
C ASP A 643 -2.08 -13.18 -22.02
N ILE A 644 -1.11 -12.87 -22.89
CA ILE A 644 -0.03 -13.79 -23.27
C ILE A 644 0.79 -14.19 -22.04
N TYR A 645 0.98 -13.26 -21.09
CA TYR A 645 1.72 -13.56 -19.87
C TYR A 645 1.00 -14.60 -19.01
N SER A 646 -0.28 -14.38 -18.74
CA SER A 646 -1.10 -15.28 -17.92
C SER A 646 -1.40 -16.61 -18.60
N SER A 647 -1.69 -16.60 -19.91
CA SER A 647 -2.00 -17.80 -20.67
C SER A 647 -0.82 -18.77 -20.74
N VAL A 648 0.41 -18.25 -20.88
CA VAL A 648 1.63 -19.07 -20.92
C VAL A 648 1.83 -19.84 -19.61
N TYR A 649 1.41 -19.31 -18.46
CA TYR A 649 1.60 -19.94 -17.14
C TYR A 649 0.33 -20.53 -16.53
N ASN A 650 -0.74 -20.60 -17.31
CA ASN A 650 -2.04 -21.13 -16.93
C ASN A 650 -2.60 -20.53 -15.63
N GLU A 651 -2.87 -19.23 -15.66
CA GLU A 651 -3.63 -18.57 -14.60
C GLU A 651 -4.96 -19.30 -14.35
N SER A 652 -5.23 -19.60 -13.08
CA SER A 652 -6.47 -20.26 -12.66
C SER A 652 -7.09 -19.47 -11.51
N ASP A 653 -8.42 -19.31 -11.53
CA ASP A 653 -9.23 -18.65 -10.48
C ASP A 653 -9.31 -19.44 -9.16
N GLY A 654 -8.31 -20.28 -8.87
CA GLY A 654 -8.28 -21.20 -7.73
C GLY A 654 -6.87 -21.62 -7.35
N ILE A 655 -6.72 -22.86 -6.92
CA ILE A 655 -5.43 -23.41 -6.47
C ILE A 655 -4.94 -24.40 -7.51
N CYS A 656 -3.71 -24.20 -8.00
CA CYS A 656 -3.04 -25.13 -8.90
C CYS A 656 -2.11 -26.04 -8.10
N GLU A 657 -2.31 -27.36 -8.21
CA GLU A 657 -1.43 -28.39 -7.64
C GLU A 657 -0.61 -29.03 -8.76
N ILE A 658 0.68 -29.17 -8.52
CA ILE A 658 1.64 -29.80 -9.44
C ILE A 658 2.35 -30.90 -8.67
N LYS A 659 2.16 -32.14 -9.10
CA LYS A 659 2.87 -33.29 -8.56
C LYS A 659 4.04 -33.61 -9.44
N THR A 660 5.21 -33.76 -8.86
CA THR A 660 6.44 -33.98 -9.62
C THR A 660 6.92 -35.43 -9.51
N THR A 661 8.00 -35.78 -10.21
CA THR A 661 8.68 -37.06 -10.06
C THR A 661 9.71 -37.03 -8.94
N CYS A 662 10.06 -35.84 -8.44
CA CYS A 662 10.85 -35.67 -7.23
C CYS A 662 10.11 -36.36 -6.09
N ALA A 663 10.78 -37.27 -5.39
CA ALA A 663 10.19 -38.09 -4.33
C ALA A 663 10.90 -37.81 -3.01
N ASN A 664 11.01 -36.52 -2.66
CA ASN A 664 11.71 -36.06 -1.47
C ASN A 664 10.77 -35.75 -0.29
N GLY A 665 9.46 -35.95 -0.45
CA GLY A 665 8.44 -35.69 0.55
C GLY A 665 8.20 -34.22 0.86
N ARG A 666 8.80 -33.28 0.11
CA ARG A 666 8.63 -31.83 0.32
C ARG A 666 7.44 -31.31 -0.47
N THR A 667 6.62 -30.50 0.19
CA THR A 667 5.50 -29.79 -0.41
C THR A 667 5.72 -28.29 -0.27
N LEU A 668 5.78 -27.59 -1.40
CA LEU A 668 5.85 -26.13 -1.44
C LEU A 668 4.46 -25.54 -1.65
N LEU A 669 4.07 -24.60 -0.79
CA LEU A 669 2.95 -23.69 -1.04
C LEU A 669 3.49 -22.32 -1.47
N VAL A 670 3.26 -21.94 -2.71
CA VAL A 670 3.61 -20.63 -3.27
C VAL A 670 2.40 -19.72 -3.18
N VAL A 671 2.50 -18.70 -2.33
CA VAL A 671 1.53 -17.61 -2.22
C VAL A 671 2.04 -16.48 -3.09
N ARG A 672 1.32 -16.14 -4.16
CA ARG A 672 1.83 -15.25 -5.20
C ARG A 672 0.83 -14.21 -5.68
N ASP A 673 1.37 -13.16 -6.28
CA ASP A 673 0.65 -12.30 -7.23
C ASP A 673 1.02 -12.70 -8.68
N SER A 674 0.89 -11.76 -9.61
CA SER A 674 1.21 -11.97 -11.03
C SER A 674 2.70 -12.18 -11.30
N PHE A 675 3.62 -11.79 -10.40
CA PHE A 675 5.05 -12.02 -10.58
C PHE A 675 5.41 -13.49 -10.39
N GLY A 676 4.58 -14.27 -9.69
CA GLY A 676 4.88 -15.67 -9.42
C GLY A 676 4.50 -16.67 -10.49
N TYR A 677 3.78 -16.26 -11.53
CA TYR A 677 3.46 -17.11 -12.68
C TYR A 677 4.69 -17.81 -13.30
N PRO A 678 5.77 -17.09 -13.68
CA PRO A 678 6.94 -17.70 -14.29
C PRO A 678 7.86 -18.48 -13.33
N ALA A 679 7.63 -18.47 -12.02
CA ALA A 679 8.54 -19.09 -11.05
C ALA A 679 8.49 -20.64 -11.09
N VAL A 680 7.29 -21.17 -11.34
CA VAL A 680 6.98 -22.58 -11.13
C VAL A 680 7.78 -23.56 -11.99
N PRO A 681 8.04 -23.31 -13.30
CA PRO A 681 8.84 -24.21 -14.12
C PRO A 681 10.25 -24.48 -13.56
N PHE A 682 10.77 -23.58 -12.73
CA PHE A 682 12.10 -23.66 -12.14
C PHE A 682 12.15 -24.34 -10.77
N LEU A 683 10.99 -24.77 -10.23
CA LEU A 683 10.87 -25.38 -8.90
C LEU A 683 10.58 -26.89 -8.93
N VAL A 684 10.25 -27.44 -10.10
CA VAL A 684 9.71 -28.81 -10.24
C VAL A 684 10.68 -29.93 -9.87
N ASP A 685 11.99 -29.65 -9.82
CA ASP A 685 13.00 -30.65 -9.45
C ASP A 685 13.27 -30.68 -7.94
N ASP A 686 12.85 -29.64 -7.21
CA ASP A 686 13.19 -29.44 -5.79
C ASP A 686 12.07 -29.86 -4.82
N TYR A 687 10.85 -30.07 -5.33
CA TYR A 687 9.66 -30.36 -4.52
C TYR A 687 8.83 -31.49 -5.13
N GLU A 688 8.36 -32.40 -4.28
CA GLU A 688 7.45 -33.49 -4.67
C GLU A 688 6.06 -32.95 -5.05
N ASN A 689 5.56 -31.98 -4.31
CA ASN A 689 4.31 -31.28 -4.62
C ASN A 689 4.50 -29.77 -4.56
N ILE A 690 3.91 -29.04 -5.50
CA ILE A 690 3.90 -27.58 -5.53
C ILE A 690 2.44 -27.13 -5.64
N TYR A 691 2.00 -26.30 -4.72
CA TYR A 691 0.69 -25.65 -4.75
C TYR A 691 0.90 -24.16 -4.99
N CYS A 692 0.21 -23.58 -5.96
CA CYS A 692 0.25 -22.16 -6.24
C CYS A 692 -1.12 -21.54 -5.99
N VAL A 693 -1.13 -20.43 -5.26
CA VAL A 693 -2.35 -19.72 -4.90
C VAL A 693 -2.15 -18.21 -4.92
N ASP A 694 -3.18 -17.50 -5.38
CA ASP A 694 -3.35 -16.07 -5.19
C ASP A 694 -4.37 -15.85 -4.07
N ILE A 695 -4.03 -15.02 -3.07
CA ILE A 695 -4.91 -14.81 -1.91
C ILE A 695 -6.25 -14.19 -2.28
N ARG A 696 -6.30 -13.44 -3.40
CA ARG A 696 -7.53 -12.82 -3.90
C ARG A 696 -8.55 -13.86 -4.39
N SER A 697 -8.08 -15.07 -4.66
CA SER A 697 -8.88 -16.20 -5.13
C SER A 697 -9.12 -17.24 -4.03
N LEU A 698 -8.78 -16.95 -2.77
CA LEU A 698 -9.04 -17.86 -1.65
C LEU A 698 -10.51 -17.84 -1.21
N GLY A 699 -10.98 -18.99 -0.75
CA GLY A 699 -12.26 -19.17 -0.06
C GLY A 699 -12.11 -19.90 1.26
N THR A 700 -10.87 -20.06 1.75
CA THR A 700 -10.49 -20.77 2.98
C THR A 700 -9.27 -20.07 3.57
N SER A 701 -9.06 -20.18 4.88
CA SER A 701 -7.85 -19.65 5.52
C SER A 701 -6.59 -20.24 4.89
N LEU A 702 -5.58 -19.40 4.68
CA LEU A 702 -4.27 -19.76 4.14
C LEU A 702 -3.50 -20.70 5.07
N SER A 703 -3.62 -20.52 6.39
CA SER A 703 -2.98 -21.41 7.38
C SER A 703 -3.63 -22.79 7.38
N GLU A 704 -4.95 -22.87 7.22
CA GLU A 704 -5.66 -24.14 7.03
C GLU A 704 -5.28 -24.83 5.71
N LEU A 705 -5.14 -24.06 4.62
CA LEU A 705 -4.70 -24.59 3.34
C LEU A 705 -3.30 -25.21 3.46
N ALA A 706 -2.35 -24.49 4.07
CA ALA A 706 -1.00 -24.99 4.33
C ALA A 706 -1.02 -26.31 5.11
N GLY A 707 -1.88 -26.42 6.12
CA GLY A 707 -2.10 -27.67 6.86
C GLY A 707 -2.71 -28.79 6.01
N LYS A 708 -3.74 -28.49 5.21
CA LYS A 708 -4.43 -29.47 4.35
C LYS A 708 -3.51 -30.08 3.28
N VAL A 709 -2.66 -29.25 2.67
CA VAL A 709 -1.71 -29.72 1.65
C VAL A 709 -0.45 -30.35 2.25
N GLY A 710 -0.27 -30.27 3.58
CA GLY A 710 0.92 -30.75 4.26
C GLY A 710 2.18 -29.98 3.84
N ALA A 711 2.09 -28.65 3.73
CA ALA A 711 3.19 -27.81 3.30
C ALA A 711 4.39 -27.98 4.24
N THR A 712 5.55 -28.34 3.68
CA THR A 712 6.84 -28.32 4.39
C THR A 712 7.53 -26.97 4.23
N ASP A 713 7.25 -26.30 3.12
CA ASP A 713 7.81 -25.02 2.74
C ASP A 713 6.67 -24.12 2.24
N VAL A 714 6.70 -22.86 2.63
CA VAL A 714 5.83 -21.80 2.12
C VAL A 714 6.71 -20.69 1.57
N LEU A 715 6.36 -20.19 0.40
CA LEU A 715 7.03 -19.06 -0.24
C LEU A 715 5.99 -17.98 -0.57
N PHE A 716 6.07 -16.85 0.13
CA PHE A 716 5.40 -15.62 -0.27
C PHE A 716 6.24 -14.96 -1.36
N LEU A 717 5.79 -15.07 -2.61
CA LEU A 717 6.45 -14.51 -3.79
C LEU A 717 5.55 -13.45 -4.41
N VAL A 718 5.72 -12.22 -3.95
CA VAL A 718 4.88 -11.08 -4.34
C VAL A 718 5.74 -9.91 -4.73
N SER A 719 5.24 -9.04 -5.60
CA SER A 719 5.96 -7.83 -5.97
C SER A 719 6.07 -6.84 -4.79
N VAL A 720 7.10 -6.00 -4.82
CA VAL A 720 7.27 -4.92 -3.84
C VAL A 720 6.03 -4.00 -3.79
N PRO A 721 5.42 -3.57 -4.91
CA PRO A 721 4.16 -2.82 -4.89
C PRO A 721 3.00 -3.54 -4.18
N THR A 722 2.86 -4.86 -4.38
CA THR A 722 1.81 -5.66 -3.73
C THR A 722 1.95 -5.66 -2.21
N ALA A 723 3.16 -5.87 -1.70
CA ALA A 723 3.42 -5.80 -0.25
C ALA A 723 3.32 -4.37 0.32
N ASN A 724 3.47 -3.36 -0.53
CA ASN A 724 3.33 -1.93 -0.20
C ASN A 724 1.88 -1.43 -0.29
N ASN A 725 0.93 -2.27 -0.69
CA ASN A 725 -0.49 -1.92 -0.83
C ASN A 725 -1.26 -2.37 0.43
N ILE A 726 -1.77 -1.40 1.21
CA ILE A 726 -2.46 -1.70 2.47
C ILE A 726 -3.74 -2.51 2.29
N THR A 727 -4.45 -2.35 1.17
CA THR A 727 -5.66 -3.12 0.84
C THR A 727 -5.31 -4.59 0.68
N TYR A 728 -4.29 -4.90 -0.14
CA TYR A 728 -3.80 -6.27 -0.28
C TYR A 728 -3.32 -6.86 1.05
N VAL A 729 -2.63 -6.07 1.88
CA VAL A 729 -2.15 -6.50 3.19
C VAL A 729 -3.29 -6.81 4.15
N ASN A 730 -4.38 -6.02 4.11
CA ASN A 730 -5.57 -6.29 4.90
C ASN A 730 -6.28 -7.57 4.43
N ASP A 731 -6.41 -7.78 3.11
CA ASP A 731 -6.93 -9.03 2.56
C ASP A 731 -6.08 -10.23 2.99
N LEU A 732 -4.75 -10.12 2.92
CA LEU A 732 -3.84 -11.16 3.40
C LEU A 732 -4.15 -11.51 4.86
N LYS A 733 -4.23 -10.52 5.75
CA LYS A 733 -4.55 -10.73 7.17
C LYS A 733 -5.90 -11.39 7.38
N ASN A 734 -6.91 -11.04 6.59
CA ASN A 734 -8.23 -11.67 6.65
C ASN A 734 -8.18 -13.15 6.31
N TRP A 735 -7.25 -13.57 5.45
CA TRP A 735 -7.05 -14.97 5.08
C TRP A 735 -6.12 -15.75 6.02
N LEU A 736 -5.34 -15.11 6.89
CA LEU A 736 -4.48 -15.82 7.85
C LEU A 736 -5.31 -16.46 8.95
#